data_AF-A0A9P8FXR2-F1
#
_entry.id   AF-A0A9P8FXR2-F1
#
_cell.length_a   1.000
_cell.length_b   1.000
_cell.length_c   1.000
_cell.angle_alpha   90.00
_cell.angle_beta   90.00
_cell.angle_gamma   90.00
#
_symmetry.space_group_name_H-M   'P 1'
#
loop_
_entity.id
_entity.type
_entity.pdbx_description
1 polymer ?
#
loop_
_entity_poly.entity_id
_entity_poly.type
_entity_poly.pdbx_seq_one_letter_code
_entity_poly.pdbx_strand_id
1 'polypeptide(L)'
;MEGEALELILNLSRITGYPEVARDAMLVQCYKLSQLISQDAETYGEHGTEKLTASDAKLEVLSKQIEAFKMNAPSRFESDEKRSARWTSLDAFLGELENTQHTCVHGPGLLMACESLTSILDRAGSDHLDAQKLDRAFEAVWDEVERQDYPRDVLMFLPRLALHPGCVSRCLENEPLCATILEVFAQLQRLMKGRIYLWTPIMKAYRTAMITCPASAEKFGLDEFVIQTANNLPAARLEFKLEAAAIQLLTEDGDIHRSYSDYYGEYEEVGHAAFFDLVNRLSNINLSMVSEIYDRLLKPWSKQRPPVPIVMKWKTTTQLQVMLMLSEQRLQEISAKEAEDQLRVLLRVVAIEPLPRYRFLLEWIISRVILNHPSTGELVLDALSSKDHHSNPKYLGTLVKIALMIACQETCSRDFAARVAYRLVALASSAKIIIRHEAQWSFPILWDYAESRGWTEIQSNPACAALNEYIRSLERFSEPPPARELERLDPSADNTLTNLLQGKYLRVEPPGEESVVTGDFQRLWQKDTTTRSTSEALPLGPQPSTPTQNGTLPAQATQEQSKESARTEAFAALQTKGTAYLSADLSSSDSSSTSMTRPTSLIVVGSLVDNAYNLGGLSRISEIFGAEAMYIQSPQSVLANKDFVSVAVASHNHLPIHDLHSDNLSAFLTEKKMQGYTVVGVEQTDRSVLLGSEQCKLPEKTLLIMGREREGVPAHVLGECDMLVEIPQKGVTRSMNVQTAAGVVLFEYARQHQG
;
A
#
# COMPACT_ATOMS: atom_id res chain seq x y z
N MET A 1 -40.30 -32.00 12.86
CA MET A 1 -39.08 -31.16 12.76
C MET A 1 -38.82 -30.71 11.33
N GLU A 2 -38.95 -31.56 10.30
CA GLU A 2 -38.68 -31.17 8.90
C GLU A 2 -39.55 -30.01 8.36
N GLY A 3 -40.86 -29.99 8.65
CA GLY A 3 -41.76 -28.95 8.12
C GLY A 3 -41.49 -27.52 8.65
N GLU A 4 -41.13 -27.39 9.93
CA GLU A 4 -40.78 -26.08 10.53
C GLU A 4 -39.43 -25.58 10.01
N ALA A 5 -38.47 -26.48 9.79
CA ALA A 5 -37.18 -26.14 9.19
C ALA A 5 -37.33 -25.66 7.73
N LEU A 6 -38.17 -26.33 6.93
CA LEU A 6 -38.47 -25.93 5.55
C LEU A 6 -39.17 -24.57 5.49
N GLU A 7 -40.07 -24.30 6.44
CA GLU A 7 -40.76 -23.02 6.56
C GLU A 7 -39.83 -21.88 6.95
N LEU A 8 -38.86 -22.14 7.85
CA LEU A 8 -37.80 -21.20 8.18
C LEU A 8 -36.92 -20.89 6.95
N ILE A 9 -36.51 -21.91 6.17
CA ILE A 9 -35.72 -21.74 4.95
C ILE A 9 -36.45 -20.87 3.92
N LEU A 10 -37.76 -21.09 3.71
CA LEU A 10 -38.57 -20.30 2.79
C LEU A 10 -38.78 -18.86 3.26
N ASN A 11 -38.86 -18.65 4.56
CA ASN A 11 -38.94 -17.30 5.12
C ASN A 11 -37.61 -16.57 4.92
N LEU A 12 -36.48 -17.24 5.18
CA LEU A 12 -35.13 -16.71 4.95
C LEU A 12 -34.92 -16.35 3.47
N SER A 13 -35.25 -17.24 2.53
CA SER A 13 -35.07 -16.99 1.09
C SER A 13 -35.90 -15.82 0.53
N ARG A 14 -36.92 -15.37 1.28
CA ARG A 14 -37.82 -14.27 0.91
C ARG A 14 -37.59 -12.99 1.71
N ILE A 15 -36.57 -12.94 2.56
CA ILE A 15 -36.25 -11.70 3.29
C ILE A 15 -35.94 -10.59 2.30
N THR A 16 -36.75 -9.54 2.34
CA THR A 16 -36.56 -8.32 1.57
C THR A 16 -35.62 -7.38 2.30
N GLY A 17 -34.78 -6.64 1.56
CA GLY A 17 -33.92 -5.59 2.11
C GLY A 17 -32.44 -5.94 2.20
N TYR A 18 -32.05 -7.17 1.86
CA TYR A 18 -30.64 -7.49 1.67
C TYR A 18 -30.10 -6.91 0.35
N PRO A 19 -28.80 -6.51 0.31
CA PRO A 19 -28.10 -6.27 -0.94
C PRO A 19 -28.22 -7.46 -1.88
N GLU A 20 -28.22 -7.19 -3.18
CA GLU A 20 -28.49 -8.17 -4.23
C GLU A 20 -27.62 -9.44 -4.12
N VAL A 21 -26.31 -9.26 -3.94
CA VAL A 21 -25.36 -10.37 -3.78
C VAL A 21 -25.68 -11.20 -2.53
N ALA A 22 -25.99 -10.55 -1.41
CA ALA A 22 -26.30 -11.24 -0.15
C ALA A 22 -27.63 -12.01 -0.24
N ARG A 23 -28.64 -11.42 -0.89
CA ARG A 23 -29.91 -12.09 -1.18
C ARG A 23 -29.69 -13.33 -2.04
N ASP A 24 -28.90 -13.21 -3.09
CA ASP A 24 -28.62 -14.29 -4.03
C ASP A 24 -27.79 -15.40 -3.35
N ALA A 25 -26.75 -15.04 -2.59
CA ALA A 25 -25.99 -15.98 -1.77
C ALA A 25 -26.88 -16.73 -0.78
N MET A 26 -27.79 -16.04 -0.09
CA MET A 26 -28.74 -16.65 0.82
C MET A 26 -29.72 -17.59 0.10
N LEU A 27 -30.20 -17.22 -1.10
CA LEU A 27 -31.05 -18.06 -1.93
C LEU A 27 -30.35 -19.37 -2.30
N VAL A 28 -29.08 -19.30 -2.70
CA VAL A 28 -28.25 -20.50 -3.00
C VAL A 28 -28.05 -21.37 -1.76
N GLN A 29 -27.80 -20.79 -0.59
CA GLN A 29 -27.66 -21.58 0.64
C GLN A 29 -28.98 -22.23 1.07
N CYS A 30 -30.10 -21.50 0.94
CA CYS A 30 -31.43 -22.04 1.18
C CYS A 30 -31.73 -23.22 0.25
N TYR A 31 -31.28 -23.16 -1.01
CA TYR A 31 -31.40 -24.27 -1.95
C TYR A 31 -30.68 -25.52 -1.49
N LYS A 32 -29.40 -25.38 -1.13
CA LYS A 32 -28.56 -26.51 -0.70
C LYS A 32 -29.16 -27.20 0.51
N LEU A 33 -29.60 -26.40 1.49
CA LEU A 33 -30.29 -26.90 2.68
C LEU A 33 -31.58 -27.62 2.31
N SER A 34 -32.35 -27.09 1.35
CA SER A 34 -33.59 -27.75 0.91
C SER A 34 -33.33 -29.11 0.24
N GLN A 35 -32.27 -29.23 -0.58
CA GLN A 35 -31.91 -30.50 -1.22
C GLN A 35 -31.48 -31.56 -0.20
N LEU A 36 -30.71 -31.17 0.82
CA LEU A 36 -30.29 -32.08 1.89
C LEU A 36 -31.50 -32.62 2.67
N ILE A 37 -32.50 -31.76 2.94
CA ILE A 37 -33.74 -32.18 3.62
C ILE A 37 -34.57 -33.13 2.73
N SER A 38 -34.62 -32.89 1.42
CA SER A 38 -35.35 -33.76 0.47
C SER A 38 -34.73 -35.15 0.32
N GLN A 39 -33.40 -35.26 0.37
CA GLN A 39 -32.70 -36.56 0.28
C GLN A 39 -32.95 -37.44 1.51
N ASP A 40 -33.07 -36.86 2.71
CA ASP A 40 -33.41 -37.61 3.92
C ASP A 40 -34.86 -38.14 3.89
N ALA A 41 -35.79 -37.43 3.26
CA ALA A 41 -37.20 -37.81 3.19
C ALA A 41 -37.46 -39.06 2.32
N GLU A 42 -36.67 -39.29 1.26
CA GLU A 42 -36.74 -40.52 0.44
C GLU A 42 -36.30 -41.78 1.21
N THR A 43 -35.59 -41.62 2.32
CA THR A 43 -35.05 -42.72 3.13
C THR A 43 -36.10 -43.32 4.10
N TYR A 44 -37.21 -42.60 4.34
CA TYR A 44 -38.31 -43.05 5.21
C TYR A 44 -39.54 -43.51 4.39
N GLY A 45 -39.61 -44.81 4.09
CA GLY A 45 -40.64 -45.41 3.24
C GLY A 45 -42.11 -45.31 3.71
N GLU A 46 -43.01 -45.60 2.76
CA GLU A 46 -44.47 -45.92 2.75
C GLU A 46 -45.47 -45.35 3.79
N HIS A 47 -45.09 -44.60 4.82
CA HIS A 47 -46.02 -44.04 5.83
C HIS A 47 -46.03 -42.50 5.90
N GLY A 48 -45.35 -41.80 4.98
CA GLY A 48 -45.21 -40.34 4.95
C GLY A 48 -46.12 -39.56 3.99
N THR A 49 -46.94 -40.24 3.17
CA THR A 49 -47.51 -39.71 1.92
C THR A 49 -48.40 -38.47 2.06
N GLU A 50 -49.00 -38.19 3.22
CA GLU A 50 -49.84 -36.99 3.43
C GLU A 50 -49.07 -35.75 3.90
N LYS A 51 -47.92 -35.91 4.60
CA LYS A 51 -47.07 -34.78 5.04
C LYS A 51 -46.06 -34.33 3.98
N LEU A 52 -45.77 -35.18 3.00
CA LEU A 52 -44.90 -34.88 1.86
C LEU A 52 -45.53 -33.87 0.88
N THR A 53 -46.84 -33.97 0.57
CA THR A 53 -47.47 -33.12 -0.47
C THR A 53 -47.42 -31.60 -0.23
N ALA A 54 -47.52 -31.14 1.03
CA ALA A 54 -47.38 -29.72 1.37
C ALA A 54 -45.92 -29.24 1.39
N SER A 55 -44.98 -30.16 1.68
CA SER A 55 -43.54 -29.91 1.65
C SER A 55 -43.02 -29.89 0.20
N ASP A 56 -43.58 -30.73 -0.68
CA ASP A 56 -43.27 -30.80 -2.11
C ASP A 56 -43.67 -29.54 -2.85
N ALA A 57 -44.87 -28.99 -2.61
CA ALA A 57 -45.30 -27.72 -3.20
C ALA A 57 -44.43 -26.54 -2.76
N LYS A 58 -43.97 -26.57 -1.49
CA LYS A 58 -43.07 -25.57 -0.90
C LYS A 58 -41.65 -25.65 -1.49
N LEU A 59 -41.14 -26.87 -1.69
CA LEU A 59 -39.89 -27.15 -2.41
C LEU A 59 -39.98 -26.75 -3.89
N GLU A 60 -41.12 -26.96 -4.54
CA GLU A 60 -41.35 -26.57 -5.94
C GLU A 60 -41.27 -25.04 -6.13
N VAL A 61 -41.73 -24.25 -5.16
CA VAL A 61 -41.59 -22.78 -5.20
C VAL A 61 -40.12 -22.36 -5.12
N LEU A 62 -39.34 -22.96 -4.22
CA LEU A 62 -37.91 -22.67 -4.10
C LEU A 62 -37.16 -23.13 -5.38
N SER A 63 -37.51 -24.31 -5.90
CA SER A 63 -36.96 -24.84 -7.15
C SER A 63 -37.29 -23.93 -8.34
N LYS A 64 -38.50 -23.40 -8.45
CA LYS A 64 -38.87 -22.42 -9.50
C LYS A 64 -38.15 -21.09 -9.37
N GLN A 65 -37.99 -20.57 -8.14
CA GLN A 65 -37.19 -19.36 -7.89
C GLN A 65 -35.74 -19.56 -8.33
N ILE A 66 -35.23 -20.77 -8.15
CA ILE A 66 -33.85 -21.11 -8.45
C ILE A 66 -33.68 -21.52 -9.90
N GLU A 67 -34.63 -22.16 -10.56
CA GLU A 67 -34.60 -22.36 -12.02
C GLU A 67 -34.61 -21.02 -12.76
N ALA A 68 -35.41 -20.06 -12.29
CA ALA A 68 -35.35 -18.68 -12.77
C ALA A 68 -33.99 -18.02 -12.53
N PHE A 69 -33.31 -18.39 -11.43
CA PHE A 69 -31.97 -17.92 -11.08
C PHE A 69 -30.82 -18.65 -11.82
N LYS A 70 -31.00 -19.95 -12.11
CA LYS A 70 -30.08 -20.93 -12.73
C LYS A 70 -29.99 -20.79 -14.25
N MET A 71 -31.01 -20.22 -14.89
CA MET A 71 -30.91 -19.88 -16.31
C MET A 71 -29.62 -19.09 -16.50
N ASN A 72 -28.73 -19.61 -17.35
CA ASN A 72 -27.50 -18.99 -17.85
C ASN A 72 -27.88 -17.68 -18.55
N ALA A 73 -28.34 -16.71 -17.77
CA ALA A 73 -28.64 -15.39 -18.23
C ALA A 73 -27.26 -14.80 -18.56
N PRO A 74 -27.03 -14.35 -19.81
CA PRO A 74 -25.83 -13.60 -20.13
C PRO A 74 -25.68 -12.47 -19.10
N SER A 75 -24.43 -12.07 -18.83
CA SER A 75 -24.18 -10.98 -17.89
C SER A 75 -25.11 -9.83 -18.23
N ARG A 76 -25.84 -9.31 -17.24
CA ARG A 76 -26.84 -8.26 -17.44
C ARG A 76 -26.27 -6.99 -18.09
N PHE A 77 -24.94 -6.86 -18.09
CA PHE A 77 -24.19 -5.75 -18.65
C PHE A 77 -23.55 -6.06 -20.02
N GLU A 78 -23.82 -7.23 -20.61
CA GLU A 78 -23.55 -7.45 -22.02
C GLU A 78 -24.60 -6.77 -22.89
N SER A 79 -24.16 -6.25 -24.04
CA SER A 79 -25.05 -5.60 -25.01
C SER A 79 -25.97 -6.63 -25.64
N ASP A 80 -27.29 -6.39 -25.59
CA ASP A 80 -28.30 -7.26 -26.20
C ASP A 80 -28.68 -6.73 -27.60
N GLU A 81 -28.57 -7.56 -28.64
CA GLU A 81 -28.91 -7.19 -30.01
C GLU A 81 -30.36 -6.73 -30.18
N LYS A 82 -31.31 -7.31 -29.44
CA LYS A 82 -32.73 -6.93 -29.50
C LYS A 82 -32.96 -5.57 -28.86
N ARG A 83 -32.30 -5.30 -27.72
CA ARG A 83 -32.38 -3.99 -27.04
C ARG A 83 -31.71 -2.89 -27.88
N SER A 84 -30.58 -3.21 -28.52
CA SER A 84 -29.81 -2.31 -29.38
C SER A 84 -30.47 -1.99 -30.73
N ALA A 85 -31.44 -2.80 -31.16
CA ALA A 85 -32.08 -2.69 -32.47
C ALA A 85 -33.48 -2.05 -32.46
N ARG A 86 -34.02 -1.66 -31.28
CA ARG A 86 -35.37 -1.07 -31.19
C ARG A 86 -35.50 0.18 -32.04
N TRP A 87 -34.51 1.07 -31.97
CA TRP A 87 -34.44 2.27 -32.80
C TRP A 87 -33.24 2.21 -33.74
N THR A 88 -33.49 2.38 -35.04
CA THR A 88 -32.45 2.29 -36.08
C THR A 88 -31.88 3.66 -36.47
N SER A 89 -32.53 4.75 -36.08
CA SER A 89 -32.08 6.13 -36.32
C SER A 89 -32.55 7.07 -35.20
N LEU A 90 -31.89 8.22 -35.10
CA LEU A 90 -32.24 9.27 -34.14
C LEU A 90 -33.65 9.82 -34.38
N ASP A 91 -34.05 9.94 -35.64
CA ASP A 91 -35.41 10.38 -36.02
C ASP A 91 -36.48 9.36 -35.58
N ALA A 92 -36.20 8.06 -35.69
CA ALA A 92 -37.12 7.02 -35.23
C ALA A 92 -37.31 7.07 -33.70
N PHE A 93 -36.21 7.29 -32.96
CA PHE A 93 -36.26 7.45 -31.51
C PHE A 93 -37.07 8.69 -31.09
N LEU A 94 -36.73 9.87 -31.63
CA LEU A 94 -37.42 11.11 -31.31
C LEU A 94 -38.90 11.10 -31.71
N GLY A 95 -39.22 10.50 -32.86
CA GLY A 95 -40.61 10.34 -33.30
C GLY A 95 -41.44 9.50 -32.34
N GLU A 96 -40.90 8.38 -31.84
CA GLU A 96 -41.59 7.56 -30.83
C GLU A 96 -41.66 8.27 -29.48
N LEU A 97 -40.61 8.99 -29.08
CA LEU A 97 -40.58 9.79 -27.86
C LEU A 97 -41.71 10.83 -27.84
N GLU A 98 -41.90 11.57 -28.94
CA GLU A 98 -42.98 12.55 -29.10
C GLU A 98 -44.36 11.87 -29.13
N ASN A 99 -44.52 10.80 -29.92
CA ASN A 99 -45.79 10.08 -30.06
C ASN A 99 -46.28 9.45 -28.75
N THR A 100 -45.34 9.02 -27.90
CA THR A 100 -45.64 8.33 -26.64
C THR A 100 -45.59 9.26 -25.42
N GLN A 101 -45.37 10.56 -25.61
CA GLN A 101 -45.16 11.52 -24.53
C GLN A 101 -44.11 11.01 -23.52
N HIS A 102 -42.94 10.60 -24.02
CA HIS A 102 -41.80 10.08 -23.25
C HIS A 102 -42.01 8.72 -22.56
N THR A 103 -43.20 8.12 -22.62
CA THR A 103 -43.44 6.83 -21.95
C THR A 103 -42.63 5.66 -22.53
N CYS A 104 -42.11 5.79 -23.77
CA CYS A 104 -41.28 4.77 -24.40
C CYS A 104 -39.92 4.54 -23.70
N VAL A 105 -39.44 5.51 -22.92
CA VAL A 105 -38.20 5.43 -22.14
C VAL A 105 -38.43 5.09 -20.67
N HIS A 106 -39.67 4.88 -20.22
CA HIS A 106 -39.95 4.53 -18.83
C HIS A 106 -39.54 3.08 -18.48
N GLY A 107 -39.03 2.90 -17.27
CA GLY A 107 -38.68 1.58 -16.72
C GLY A 107 -37.67 0.84 -17.62
N PRO A 108 -37.98 -0.38 -18.10
CA PRO A 108 -37.09 -1.14 -19.00
C PRO A 108 -36.76 -0.42 -20.32
N GLY A 109 -37.61 0.53 -20.74
CA GLY A 109 -37.40 1.30 -21.96
C GLY A 109 -36.15 2.20 -21.90
N LEU A 110 -35.74 2.62 -20.71
CA LEU A 110 -34.59 3.50 -20.50
C LEU A 110 -33.27 2.81 -20.91
N LEU A 111 -33.08 1.58 -20.46
CA LEU A 111 -31.89 0.79 -20.81
C LEU A 111 -31.83 0.54 -22.33
N MET A 112 -32.98 0.23 -22.94
CA MET A 112 -33.07 0.06 -24.39
C MET A 112 -32.72 1.34 -25.15
N ALA A 113 -33.12 2.50 -24.63
CA ALA A 113 -32.78 3.79 -25.23
C ALA A 113 -31.27 4.02 -25.19
N CYS A 114 -30.61 3.76 -24.05
CA CYS A 114 -29.16 3.90 -23.93
C CYS A 114 -28.40 3.03 -24.95
N GLU A 115 -28.76 1.75 -25.05
CA GLU A 115 -28.10 0.83 -25.97
C GLU A 115 -28.41 1.13 -27.45
N SER A 116 -29.66 1.44 -27.79
CA SER A 116 -30.04 1.79 -29.16
C SER A 116 -29.36 3.08 -29.62
N LEU A 117 -29.34 4.14 -28.78
CA LEU A 117 -28.64 5.38 -29.10
C LEU A 117 -27.14 5.18 -29.25
N THR A 118 -26.53 4.36 -28.39
CA THR A 118 -25.12 3.97 -28.54
C THR A 118 -24.89 3.24 -29.86
N SER A 119 -25.75 2.28 -30.23
CA SER A 119 -25.64 1.58 -31.52
C SER A 119 -25.86 2.50 -32.72
N ILE A 120 -26.72 3.51 -32.62
CA ILE A 120 -26.91 4.52 -33.67
C ILE A 120 -25.61 5.31 -33.85
N LEU A 121 -24.98 5.72 -32.75
CA LEU A 121 -23.72 6.46 -32.75
C LEU A 121 -22.54 5.62 -33.26
N ASP A 122 -22.48 4.33 -32.93
CA ASP A 122 -21.45 3.40 -33.44
C ASP A 122 -21.56 3.21 -34.98
N ARG A 123 -22.78 3.30 -35.54
CA ARG A 123 -23.05 3.14 -36.98
C ARG A 123 -22.92 4.45 -37.77
N ALA A 124 -23.31 5.56 -37.15
CA ALA A 124 -23.25 6.87 -37.76
C ALA A 124 -21.82 7.41 -37.66
N GLY A 125 -21.14 7.58 -38.80
CA GLY A 125 -19.88 8.34 -38.82
C GLY A 125 -20.06 9.72 -38.21
N SER A 126 -19.02 10.26 -37.57
CA SER A 126 -19.05 11.55 -36.83
C SER A 126 -19.69 12.70 -37.60
N ASP A 127 -19.59 12.69 -38.93
CA ASP A 127 -19.98 13.79 -39.81
C ASP A 127 -21.49 13.94 -40.08
N HIS A 128 -22.32 12.94 -39.74
CA HIS A 128 -23.75 12.90 -40.13
C HIS A 128 -24.76 13.06 -38.98
N LEU A 129 -24.28 13.39 -37.77
CA LEU A 129 -25.12 13.50 -36.57
C LEU A 129 -25.57 14.95 -36.31
N ASP A 130 -26.89 15.16 -36.23
CA ASP A 130 -27.49 16.44 -35.88
C ASP A 130 -27.39 16.68 -34.36
N ALA A 131 -26.62 17.69 -33.96
CA ALA A 131 -26.35 17.99 -32.56
C ALA A 131 -27.61 18.42 -31.77
N GLN A 132 -28.59 19.07 -32.41
CA GLN A 132 -29.84 19.47 -31.73
C GLN A 132 -30.73 18.27 -31.46
N LYS A 133 -30.84 17.35 -32.42
CA LYS A 133 -31.59 16.10 -32.22
C LYS A 133 -30.94 15.24 -31.14
N LEU A 134 -29.60 15.24 -31.10
CA LEU A 134 -28.85 14.49 -30.11
C LEU A 134 -29.08 15.06 -28.71
N ASP A 135 -29.05 16.39 -28.57
CA ASP A 135 -29.35 17.09 -27.31
C ASP A 135 -30.73 16.68 -26.76
N ARG A 136 -31.78 16.79 -27.59
CA ARG A 136 -33.14 16.39 -27.20
C ARG A 136 -33.24 14.92 -26.78
N ALA A 137 -32.51 14.03 -27.46
CA ALA A 137 -32.50 12.62 -27.11
C ALA A 137 -31.80 12.37 -25.77
N PHE A 138 -30.68 13.07 -25.51
CA PHE A 138 -29.94 12.99 -24.26
C PHE A 138 -30.71 13.57 -23.09
N GLU A 139 -31.34 14.74 -23.26
CA GLU A 139 -32.17 15.38 -22.24
C GLU A 139 -33.29 14.43 -21.79
N ALA A 140 -34.00 13.81 -22.74
CA ALA A 140 -35.06 12.86 -22.43
C ALA A 140 -34.57 11.60 -21.69
N VAL A 141 -33.38 11.09 -22.04
CA VAL A 141 -32.76 9.96 -21.33
C VAL A 141 -32.30 10.39 -19.94
N TRP A 142 -31.69 11.57 -19.81
CA TRP A 142 -31.14 12.07 -18.55
C TRP A 142 -32.24 12.38 -17.54
N ASP A 143 -33.29 13.10 -17.95
CA ASP A 143 -34.46 13.38 -17.10
C ASP A 143 -35.05 12.09 -16.53
N GLU A 144 -35.12 11.05 -17.36
CA GLU A 144 -35.66 9.76 -16.96
C GLU A 144 -34.71 8.96 -16.04
N VAL A 145 -33.39 9.09 -16.23
CA VAL A 145 -32.38 8.56 -15.30
C VAL A 145 -32.54 9.19 -13.92
N GLU A 146 -32.73 10.51 -13.85
CA GLU A 146 -32.93 11.23 -12.60
C GLU A 146 -34.27 10.86 -11.95
N ARG A 147 -35.33 10.77 -12.74
CA ARG A 147 -36.67 10.37 -12.27
C ARG A 147 -36.69 8.96 -11.66
N GLN A 148 -35.85 8.06 -12.18
CA GLN A 148 -35.70 6.69 -11.68
C GLN A 148 -34.63 6.54 -10.58
N ASP A 149 -34.08 7.63 -10.05
CA ASP A 149 -33.04 7.65 -9.01
C ASP A 149 -31.78 6.83 -9.39
N TYR A 150 -31.30 7.07 -10.61
CA TYR A 150 -30.03 6.55 -11.11
C TYR A 150 -29.93 5.01 -11.07
N PRO A 151 -30.76 4.29 -11.85
CA PRO A 151 -30.81 2.83 -11.84
C PRO A 151 -29.47 2.21 -12.26
N ARG A 152 -29.01 1.20 -11.51
CA ARG A 152 -27.67 0.60 -11.67
C ARG A 152 -27.42 0.12 -13.10
N ASP A 153 -28.37 -0.61 -13.67
CA ASP A 153 -28.22 -1.19 -15.01
C ASP A 153 -27.99 -0.10 -16.06
N VAL A 154 -28.72 1.01 -15.98
CA VAL A 154 -28.56 2.13 -16.91
C VAL A 154 -27.23 2.85 -16.69
N LEU A 155 -26.82 3.06 -15.44
CA LEU A 155 -25.55 3.72 -15.12
C LEU A 155 -24.32 2.96 -15.63
N MET A 156 -24.42 1.65 -15.88
CA MET A 156 -23.32 0.88 -16.48
C MET A 156 -23.13 1.16 -17.97
N PHE A 157 -24.18 1.57 -18.68
CA PHE A 157 -24.14 1.90 -20.11
C PHE A 157 -24.08 3.39 -20.39
N LEU A 158 -24.63 4.22 -19.50
CA LEU A 158 -24.71 5.67 -19.66
C LEU A 158 -23.34 6.34 -19.95
N PRO A 159 -22.21 5.95 -19.31
CA PRO A 159 -20.91 6.54 -19.64
C PRO A 159 -20.50 6.32 -21.09
N ARG A 160 -20.75 5.13 -21.66
CA ARG A 160 -20.45 4.83 -23.07
C ARG A 160 -21.27 5.69 -24.02
N LEU A 161 -22.52 5.96 -23.67
CA LEU A 161 -23.39 6.84 -24.45
C LEU A 161 -22.94 8.31 -24.31
N ALA A 162 -22.87 8.84 -23.09
CA ALA A 162 -22.59 10.26 -22.83
C ALA A 162 -21.19 10.69 -23.30
N LEU A 163 -20.19 9.83 -23.15
CA LEU A 163 -18.81 10.07 -23.58
C LEU A 163 -18.50 9.37 -24.90
N HIS A 164 -19.52 9.04 -25.71
CA HIS A 164 -19.27 8.53 -27.05
C HIS A 164 -18.51 9.57 -27.88
N PRO A 165 -17.46 9.19 -28.65
CA PRO A 165 -16.68 10.16 -29.44
C PRO A 165 -17.53 11.05 -30.35
N GLY A 166 -18.57 10.50 -30.98
CA GLY A 166 -19.52 11.26 -31.80
C GLY A 166 -20.34 12.30 -31.03
N CYS A 167 -20.64 12.06 -29.75
CA CYS A 167 -21.30 13.05 -28.88
C CYS A 167 -20.30 14.14 -28.47
N VAL A 168 -19.14 13.72 -27.99
CA VAL A 168 -18.06 14.60 -27.52
C VAL A 168 -17.54 15.52 -28.63
N SER A 169 -17.45 15.03 -29.87
CA SER A 169 -17.08 15.87 -31.02
C SER A 169 -18.13 16.96 -31.29
N ARG A 170 -19.42 16.63 -31.17
CA ARG A 170 -20.52 17.59 -31.39
C ARG A 170 -20.71 18.58 -30.24
N CYS A 171 -20.26 18.26 -29.03
CA CYS A 171 -20.17 19.21 -27.91
C CYS A 171 -19.29 20.45 -28.22
N LEU A 172 -18.34 20.33 -29.16
CA LEU A 172 -17.51 21.46 -29.58
C LEU A 172 -18.29 22.46 -30.45
N GLU A 173 -19.36 22.03 -31.10
CA GLU A 173 -20.16 22.82 -32.04
C GLU A 173 -21.51 23.26 -31.45
N ASN A 174 -22.02 22.57 -30.43
CA ASN A 174 -23.32 22.81 -29.82
C ASN A 174 -23.18 22.97 -28.29
N GLU A 175 -23.46 24.18 -27.79
CA GLU A 175 -23.36 24.49 -26.36
C GLU A 175 -24.39 23.77 -25.48
N PRO A 176 -25.70 23.73 -25.83
CA PRO A 176 -26.69 22.97 -25.05
C PRO A 176 -26.33 21.51 -24.82
N LEU A 177 -26.02 20.78 -25.90
CA LEU A 177 -25.58 19.38 -25.83
C LEU A 177 -24.36 19.21 -24.92
N CYS A 178 -23.41 20.14 -25.03
CA CYS A 178 -22.22 20.12 -24.20
C CYS A 178 -22.54 20.34 -22.72
N ALA A 179 -23.47 21.26 -22.38
CA ALA A 179 -23.87 21.50 -21.01
C ALA A 179 -24.51 20.24 -20.40
N THR A 180 -25.44 19.61 -21.13
CA THR A 180 -26.10 18.36 -20.72
C THR A 180 -25.08 17.24 -20.48
N ILE A 181 -24.16 17.01 -21.42
CA ILE A 181 -23.15 15.94 -21.28
C ILE A 181 -22.17 16.20 -20.13
N LEU A 182 -21.74 17.46 -19.92
CA LEU A 182 -20.87 17.82 -18.80
C LEU A 182 -21.58 17.66 -17.46
N GLU A 183 -22.87 17.96 -17.38
CA GLU A 183 -23.70 17.71 -16.20
C GLU A 183 -23.80 16.21 -15.90
N VAL A 184 -24.13 15.40 -16.90
CA VAL A 184 -24.16 13.93 -16.80
C VAL A 184 -22.80 13.40 -16.31
N PHE A 185 -21.70 13.86 -16.91
CA PHE A 185 -20.36 13.43 -16.55
C PHE A 185 -20.00 13.81 -15.11
N ALA A 186 -20.28 15.05 -14.69
CA ALA A 186 -20.05 15.50 -13.32
C ALA A 186 -20.87 14.69 -12.30
N GLN A 187 -22.12 14.36 -12.63
CA GLN A 187 -22.98 13.55 -11.77
C GLN A 187 -22.50 12.08 -11.71
N LEU A 188 -22.04 11.50 -12.82
CA LEU A 188 -21.41 10.19 -12.85
C LEU A 188 -20.15 10.14 -11.95
N GLN A 189 -19.29 11.16 -12.02
CA GLN A 189 -18.13 11.29 -11.13
C GLN A 189 -18.53 11.40 -9.65
N ARG A 190 -19.64 12.08 -9.35
CA ARG A 190 -20.18 12.18 -7.98
C ARG A 190 -20.68 10.84 -7.48
N LEU A 191 -21.45 10.11 -8.28
CA LEU A 191 -22.00 8.80 -7.94
C LEU A 191 -20.90 7.76 -7.72
N MET A 192 -19.84 7.79 -8.53
CA MET A 192 -18.67 6.91 -8.42
C MET A 192 -18.05 6.90 -7.00
N LYS A 193 -18.08 8.02 -6.27
CA LYS A 193 -17.55 8.11 -4.88
C LYS A 193 -18.22 7.15 -3.89
N GLY A 194 -19.47 6.75 -4.16
CA GLY A 194 -20.22 5.77 -3.39
C GLY A 194 -20.50 4.46 -4.14
N ARG A 195 -20.29 4.44 -5.46
CA ARG A 195 -20.61 3.32 -6.36
C ARG A 195 -19.36 3.00 -7.21
N ILE A 196 -18.38 2.34 -6.60
CA ILE A 196 -17.05 2.13 -7.19
C ILE A 196 -17.08 1.35 -8.52
N TYR A 197 -18.06 0.46 -8.71
CA TYR A 197 -18.26 -0.27 -9.96
C TYR A 197 -18.48 0.63 -11.19
N LEU A 198 -18.81 1.91 -11.00
CA LEU A 198 -18.91 2.90 -12.10
C LEU A 198 -17.54 3.37 -12.60
N TRP A 199 -16.47 3.14 -11.84
CA TRP A 199 -15.13 3.60 -12.18
C TRP A 199 -14.67 3.09 -13.55
N THR A 200 -14.76 1.77 -13.77
CA THR A 200 -14.31 1.14 -15.01
C THR A 200 -15.08 1.63 -16.25
N PRO A 201 -16.43 1.63 -16.31
CA PRO A 201 -17.15 2.12 -17.49
C PRO A 201 -16.93 3.62 -17.73
N ILE A 202 -16.87 4.44 -16.67
CA ILE A 202 -16.56 5.88 -16.81
C ILE A 202 -15.17 6.07 -17.39
N MET A 203 -14.15 5.42 -16.81
CA MET A 203 -12.76 5.62 -17.20
C MET A 203 -12.49 5.10 -18.62
N LYS A 204 -13.08 3.96 -19.01
CA LYS A 204 -12.97 3.46 -20.40
C LYS A 204 -13.58 4.44 -21.40
N ALA A 205 -14.81 4.90 -21.15
CA ALA A 205 -15.49 5.83 -22.06
C ALA A 205 -14.77 7.18 -22.12
N TYR A 206 -14.34 7.72 -20.97
CA TYR A 206 -13.59 8.97 -20.90
C TYR A 206 -12.25 8.88 -21.62
N ARG A 207 -11.48 7.81 -21.41
CA ARG A 207 -10.23 7.55 -22.13
C ARG A 207 -10.47 7.55 -23.65
N THR A 208 -11.43 6.76 -24.13
CA THR A 208 -11.72 6.65 -25.57
C THR A 208 -12.15 8.00 -26.16
N ALA A 209 -12.98 8.76 -25.44
CA ALA A 209 -13.38 10.11 -25.84
C ALA A 209 -12.18 11.05 -26.01
N MET A 210 -11.31 11.13 -25.00
CA MET A 210 -10.18 12.07 -25.00
C MET A 210 -9.12 11.71 -26.05
N ILE A 211 -8.88 10.41 -26.29
CA ILE A 211 -7.96 9.94 -27.33
C ILE A 211 -8.54 10.22 -28.73
N THR A 212 -9.84 10.01 -28.93
CA THR A 212 -10.48 10.17 -30.25
C THR A 212 -10.79 11.63 -30.59
N CYS A 213 -11.08 12.44 -29.57
CA CYS A 213 -11.42 13.85 -29.71
C CYS A 213 -10.54 14.75 -28.81
N PRO A 214 -9.22 14.88 -29.08
CA PRO A 214 -8.30 15.63 -28.22
C PRO A 214 -8.69 17.09 -27.96
N ALA A 215 -9.32 17.75 -28.94
CA ALA A 215 -9.80 19.13 -28.83
C ALA A 215 -10.84 19.34 -27.70
N SER A 216 -11.44 18.26 -27.18
CA SER A 216 -12.40 18.31 -26.07
C SER A 216 -11.74 18.27 -24.68
N ALA A 217 -10.43 17.97 -24.59
CA ALA A 217 -9.74 17.72 -23.33
C ALA A 217 -9.88 18.85 -22.29
N GLU A 218 -9.72 20.11 -22.72
CA GLU A 218 -9.87 21.27 -21.83
C GLU A 218 -11.33 21.44 -21.37
N LYS A 219 -12.28 21.29 -22.29
CA LYS A 219 -13.72 21.46 -22.00
C LYS A 219 -14.24 20.41 -21.02
N PHE A 220 -13.67 19.20 -21.07
CA PHE A 220 -13.98 18.10 -20.16
C PHE A 220 -13.06 18.02 -18.92
N GLY A 221 -12.23 19.04 -18.68
CA GLY A 221 -11.40 19.15 -17.48
C GLY A 221 -10.41 18.02 -17.27
N LEU A 222 -9.76 17.55 -18.35
CA LEU A 222 -8.83 16.41 -18.32
C LEU A 222 -7.66 16.63 -17.33
N ASP A 223 -7.16 17.85 -17.23
CA ASP A 223 -6.11 18.24 -16.31
C ASP A 223 -6.53 18.05 -14.84
N GLU A 224 -7.68 18.59 -14.45
CA GLU A 224 -8.23 18.45 -13.10
C GLU A 224 -8.56 17.00 -12.79
N PHE A 225 -9.13 16.28 -13.76
CA PHE A 225 -9.46 14.86 -13.60
C PHE A 225 -8.21 14.02 -13.33
N VAL A 226 -7.13 14.22 -14.11
CA VAL A 226 -5.86 13.50 -13.92
C VAL A 226 -5.23 13.84 -12.57
N ILE A 227 -5.23 15.12 -12.17
CA ILE A 227 -4.66 15.55 -10.88
C ILE A 227 -5.45 14.96 -9.72
N GLN A 228 -6.78 15.03 -9.75
CA GLN A 228 -7.63 14.49 -8.69
C GLN A 228 -7.47 12.97 -8.56
N THR A 229 -7.41 12.26 -9.68
CA THR A 229 -7.22 10.80 -9.71
C THR A 229 -5.81 10.40 -9.26
N ALA A 230 -4.77 11.14 -9.67
CA ALA A 230 -3.40 10.89 -9.19
C ALA A 230 -3.28 11.08 -7.68
N ASN A 231 -3.95 12.10 -7.13
CA ASN A 231 -3.99 12.39 -5.69
C ASN A 231 -4.81 11.37 -4.90
N ASN A 232 -5.83 10.77 -5.50
CA ASN A 232 -6.72 9.83 -4.85
C ASN A 232 -7.31 8.86 -5.86
N LEU A 233 -6.53 7.81 -6.17
CA LEU A 233 -6.98 6.73 -7.05
C LEU A 233 -8.22 6.08 -6.42
N PRO A 234 -9.34 5.93 -7.15
CA PRO A 234 -10.54 5.31 -6.62
C PRO A 234 -10.24 3.92 -6.06
N ALA A 235 -10.74 3.63 -4.86
CA ALA A 235 -10.55 2.34 -4.21
C ALA A 235 -11.86 1.85 -3.61
N ALA A 236 -12.11 0.54 -3.70
CA ALA A 236 -13.27 -0.08 -3.09
C ALA A 236 -13.24 0.08 -1.56
N ARG A 237 -14.37 0.49 -0.99
CA ARG A 237 -14.56 0.52 0.47
C ARG A 237 -14.70 -0.89 1.01
N LEU A 238 -14.51 -1.05 2.32
CA LEU A 238 -14.56 -2.35 2.99
C LEU A 238 -15.90 -3.07 2.76
N GLU A 239 -17.01 -2.34 2.77
CA GLU A 239 -18.34 -2.91 2.55
C GLU A 239 -18.47 -3.52 1.16
N PHE A 240 -17.97 -2.82 0.13
CA PHE A 240 -17.95 -3.34 -1.24
C PHE A 240 -17.00 -4.52 -1.39
N LYS A 241 -15.82 -4.47 -0.75
CA LYS A 241 -14.88 -5.61 -0.74
C LYS A 241 -15.49 -6.86 -0.11
N LEU A 242 -16.31 -6.71 0.93
CA LEU A 242 -17.05 -7.82 1.55
C LEU A 242 -18.11 -8.40 0.60
N GLU A 243 -18.86 -7.55 -0.10
CA GLU A 243 -19.80 -8.03 -1.13
C GLU A 243 -19.08 -8.75 -2.27
N ALA A 244 -17.99 -8.18 -2.79
CA ALA A 244 -17.19 -8.81 -3.84
C ALA A 244 -16.61 -10.16 -3.39
N ALA A 245 -16.18 -10.28 -2.14
CA ALA A 245 -15.74 -11.55 -1.57
C ALA A 245 -16.90 -12.55 -1.42
N ALA A 246 -18.10 -12.10 -1.06
CA ALA A 246 -19.27 -12.97 -0.97
C ALA A 246 -19.67 -13.56 -2.34
N ILE A 247 -19.37 -12.88 -3.44
CA ILE A 247 -19.57 -13.43 -4.80
C ILE A 247 -18.72 -14.69 -5.02
N GLN A 248 -17.53 -14.80 -4.41
CA GLN A 248 -16.71 -16.01 -4.56
C GLN A 248 -17.44 -17.27 -4.07
N LEU A 249 -18.26 -17.15 -3.02
CA LEU A 249 -19.11 -18.23 -2.52
C LEU A 249 -20.20 -18.67 -3.52
N LEU A 250 -20.61 -17.76 -4.42
CA LEU A 250 -21.52 -18.02 -5.52
C LEU A 250 -20.78 -18.55 -6.76
N THR A 251 -19.52 -18.18 -6.96
CA THR A 251 -18.73 -18.61 -8.12
C THR A 251 -18.25 -20.06 -8.01
N GLU A 252 -17.90 -20.52 -6.81
CA GLU A 252 -17.38 -21.87 -6.54
C GLU A 252 -18.45 -22.98 -6.53
N ASP A 253 -19.72 -22.62 -6.72
CA ASP A 253 -20.84 -23.56 -6.76
C ASP A 253 -20.99 -24.22 -8.14
N GLY A 254 -21.11 -25.54 -8.18
CA GLY A 254 -21.25 -26.30 -9.43
C GLY A 254 -22.63 -26.17 -10.10
N ASP A 255 -23.67 -25.81 -9.34
CA ASP A 255 -25.05 -25.77 -9.84
C ASP A 255 -25.53 -24.36 -10.23
N ILE A 256 -24.88 -23.31 -9.71
CA ILE A 256 -25.28 -21.91 -9.85
C ILE A 256 -24.02 -21.06 -9.99
N HIS A 257 -23.66 -20.69 -11.22
CA HIS A 257 -22.43 -19.91 -11.44
C HIS A 257 -22.76 -18.42 -11.62
N ARG A 258 -22.49 -17.63 -10.57
CA ARG A 258 -22.48 -16.15 -10.66
C ARG A 258 -21.08 -15.62 -10.38
N SER A 259 -20.65 -14.68 -11.21
CA SER A 259 -19.34 -14.06 -11.19
C SER A 259 -19.45 -12.58 -10.81
N TYR A 260 -18.31 -11.95 -10.48
CA TYR A 260 -18.25 -10.51 -10.23
C TYR A 260 -18.87 -9.72 -11.40
N SER A 261 -18.61 -10.15 -12.64
CA SER A 261 -19.11 -9.49 -13.85
C SER A 261 -20.61 -9.55 -14.04
N ASP A 262 -21.30 -10.48 -13.40
CA ASP A 262 -22.77 -10.50 -13.42
C ASP A 262 -23.35 -9.40 -12.53
N TYR A 263 -22.64 -9.01 -11.46
CA TYR A 263 -23.11 -8.00 -10.51
C TYR A 263 -22.59 -6.60 -10.79
N TYR A 264 -21.34 -6.48 -11.21
CA TYR A 264 -20.62 -5.20 -11.27
C TYR A 264 -19.89 -4.96 -12.60
N GLY A 265 -19.92 -5.90 -13.54
CA GLY A 265 -19.23 -5.78 -14.82
C GLY A 265 -17.72 -6.02 -14.70
N GLU A 266 -16.91 -5.20 -15.37
CA GLU A 266 -15.44 -5.36 -15.31
C GLU A 266 -14.87 -4.82 -14.00
N TYR A 267 -13.88 -5.52 -13.46
CA TYR A 267 -13.15 -5.13 -12.25
C TYR A 267 -12.53 -3.73 -12.33
N GLU A 268 -12.35 -3.10 -11.17
CA GLU A 268 -11.84 -1.73 -11.01
C GLU A 268 -10.41 -1.55 -11.55
N GLU A 269 -9.59 -2.60 -11.51
CA GLU A 269 -8.20 -2.59 -11.98
C GLU A 269 -8.12 -2.34 -13.49
N VAL A 270 -9.14 -2.75 -14.26
CA VAL A 270 -9.25 -2.41 -15.69
C VAL A 270 -9.51 -0.92 -15.87
N GLY A 271 -10.30 -0.32 -14.98
CA GLY A 271 -10.48 1.14 -14.91
C GLY A 271 -9.18 1.86 -14.58
N HIS A 272 -8.40 1.37 -13.60
CA HIS A 272 -7.08 1.92 -13.31
C HIS A 272 -6.12 1.78 -14.51
N ALA A 273 -6.12 0.65 -15.22
CA ALA A 273 -5.35 0.46 -16.43
C ALA A 273 -5.74 1.48 -17.51
N ALA A 274 -7.04 1.77 -17.67
CA ALA A 274 -7.53 2.80 -18.59
C ALA A 274 -7.06 4.20 -18.18
N PHE A 275 -7.02 4.51 -16.89
CA PHE A 275 -6.46 5.77 -16.38
C PHE A 275 -4.97 5.90 -16.71
N PHE A 276 -4.16 4.89 -16.38
CA PHE A 276 -2.73 4.94 -16.66
C PHE A 276 -2.43 4.95 -18.15
N ASP A 277 -3.16 4.21 -18.99
CA ASP A 277 -3.00 4.28 -20.45
C ASP A 277 -3.37 5.67 -21.02
N LEU A 278 -4.41 6.34 -20.47
CA LEU A 278 -4.73 7.73 -20.85
C LEU A 278 -3.58 8.68 -20.50
N VAL A 279 -3.04 8.59 -19.27
CA VAL A 279 -1.88 9.40 -18.85
C VAL A 279 -0.65 9.10 -19.72
N ASN A 280 -0.45 7.84 -20.14
CA ASN A 280 0.68 7.42 -20.98
C ASN A 280 0.67 8.02 -22.39
N ARG A 281 -0.48 8.53 -22.83
CA ARG A 281 -0.72 9.09 -24.17
C ARG A 281 -1.01 10.59 -24.14
N LEU A 282 -0.87 11.24 -22.98
CA LEU A 282 -1.34 12.60 -22.78
C LEU A 282 -0.65 13.61 -23.71
N SER A 283 0.64 13.43 -24.03
CA SER A 283 1.37 14.26 -24.99
C SER A 283 0.77 14.25 -26.40
N ASN A 284 0.17 13.13 -26.81
CA ASN A 284 -0.55 13.02 -28.10
C ASN A 284 -1.90 13.75 -28.07
N ILE A 285 -2.46 13.99 -26.88
CA ILE A 285 -3.74 14.69 -26.68
C ILE A 285 -3.50 16.19 -26.56
N ASN A 286 -2.75 16.59 -25.53
CA ASN A 286 -2.40 17.97 -25.27
C ASN A 286 -1.08 18.02 -24.51
N LEU A 287 -0.06 18.48 -25.21
CA LEU A 287 1.31 18.53 -24.73
C LEU A 287 1.58 19.63 -23.69
N SER A 288 0.97 20.81 -23.84
CA SER A 288 1.11 21.88 -22.84
C SER A 288 0.50 21.45 -21.49
N MET A 289 -0.60 20.69 -21.55
CA MET A 289 -1.25 20.11 -20.38
C MET A 289 -0.34 19.14 -19.60
N VAL A 290 0.55 18.39 -20.26
CA VAL A 290 1.52 17.50 -19.60
C VAL A 290 2.39 18.28 -18.61
N SER A 291 2.95 19.40 -19.05
CA SER A 291 3.81 20.26 -18.22
C SER A 291 3.03 20.89 -17.06
N GLU A 292 1.81 21.37 -17.32
CA GLU A 292 0.96 21.97 -16.29
C GLU A 292 0.61 20.96 -15.19
N ILE A 293 0.16 19.77 -15.55
CA ILE A 293 -0.20 18.72 -14.59
C ILE A 293 1.04 18.32 -13.77
N TYR A 294 2.19 18.09 -14.41
CA TYR A 294 3.42 17.74 -13.72
C TYR A 294 3.80 18.80 -12.68
N ASP A 295 3.78 20.09 -13.05
CA ASP A 295 4.17 21.18 -12.16
C ASP A 295 3.18 21.33 -10.99
N ARG A 296 1.88 21.15 -11.25
CA ARG A 296 0.84 21.15 -10.23
C ARG A 296 0.98 19.98 -9.25
N LEU A 297 1.34 18.77 -9.73
CA LEU A 297 1.61 17.61 -8.89
C LEU A 297 2.89 17.76 -8.09
N LEU A 298 3.96 18.35 -8.65
CA LEU A 298 5.24 18.57 -7.97
C LEU A 298 5.17 19.68 -6.90
N LYS A 299 4.30 20.68 -7.08
CA LYS A 299 4.21 21.87 -6.22
C LYS A 299 3.96 21.57 -4.72
N PRO A 300 3.07 20.66 -4.32
CA PRO A 300 2.95 20.23 -2.92
C PRO A 300 4.25 19.65 -2.36
N TRP A 301 4.97 18.86 -3.17
CA TRP A 301 6.24 18.24 -2.75
C TRP A 301 7.33 19.28 -2.51
N SER A 302 7.45 20.29 -3.39
CA SER A 302 8.46 21.36 -3.28
C SER A 302 8.23 22.32 -2.12
N LYS A 303 6.98 22.44 -1.64
CA LYS A 303 6.61 23.30 -0.50
C LYS A 303 6.87 22.68 0.88
N GLN A 304 7.28 21.42 0.94
CA GLN A 304 7.56 20.73 2.20
C GLN A 304 8.67 21.41 3.00
N ARG A 305 8.54 21.40 4.33
CA ARG A 305 9.53 21.95 5.27
C ARG A 305 9.83 20.92 6.36
N PRO A 306 11.10 20.73 6.76
CA PRO A 306 11.44 19.88 7.90
C PRO A 306 10.85 20.40 9.23
N PRO A 307 10.50 19.52 10.19
CA PRO A 307 10.49 18.07 10.08
C PRO A 307 9.30 17.58 9.21
N VAL A 308 9.57 16.69 8.27
CA VAL A 308 8.52 16.07 7.43
C VAL A 308 7.95 14.86 8.20
N PRO A 309 6.65 14.84 8.52
CA PRO A 309 6.03 13.67 9.16
C PRO A 309 6.16 12.43 8.27
N ILE A 310 6.35 11.25 8.88
CA ILE A 310 6.51 9.98 8.17
C ILE A 310 5.26 9.67 7.34
N VAL A 311 4.06 9.96 7.86
CA VAL A 311 2.79 9.71 7.16
C VAL A 311 2.09 11.04 6.92
N MET A 312 1.86 11.35 5.65
CA MET A 312 1.09 12.52 5.21
C MET A 312 -0.04 12.05 4.32
N LYS A 313 -1.29 12.37 4.67
CA LYS A 313 -2.50 11.87 3.97
C LYS A 313 -2.55 12.24 2.48
N TRP A 314 -1.92 13.34 2.09
CA TRP A 314 -1.96 13.82 0.70
C TRP A 314 -0.94 13.13 -0.22
N LYS A 315 0.08 12.45 0.33
CA LYS A 315 1.11 11.80 -0.47
C LYS A 315 0.66 10.40 -0.89
N THR A 316 0.69 10.11 -2.17
CA THR A 316 0.35 8.78 -2.70
C THR A 316 1.45 8.25 -3.62
N THR A 317 1.53 6.93 -3.75
CA THR A 317 2.40 6.28 -4.74
C THR A 317 1.96 6.67 -6.16
N THR A 318 0.65 6.73 -6.40
CA THR A 318 0.04 7.11 -7.69
C THR A 318 0.48 8.48 -8.17
N GLN A 319 0.60 9.48 -7.29
CA GLN A 319 1.15 10.79 -7.66
C GLN A 319 2.53 10.67 -8.32
N LEU A 320 3.45 9.93 -7.70
CA LEU A 320 4.81 9.80 -8.20
C LEU A 320 4.89 8.90 -9.44
N GLN A 321 4.03 7.88 -9.56
CA GLN A 321 3.90 7.07 -10.77
C GLN A 321 3.43 7.94 -11.96
N VAL A 322 2.38 8.73 -11.77
CA VAL A 322 1.89 9.68 -12.79
C VAL A 322 2.95 10.73 -13.12
N MET A 323 3.62 11.29 -12.11
CA MET A 323 4.72 12.25 -12.33
C MET A 323 5.86 11.65 -13.15
N LEU A 324 6.21 10.37 -12.97
CA LEU A 324 7.24 9.71 -13.77
C LEU A 324 6.83 9.61 -15.23
N MET A 325 5.59 9.19 -15.52
CA MET A 325 5.05 9.10 -16.88
C MET A 325 4.97 10.47 -17.57
N LEU A 326 4.54 11.50 -16.84
CA LEU A 326 4.49 12.87 -17.36
C LEU A 326 5.89 13.45 -17.55
N SER A 327 6.85 13.10 -16.67
CA SER A 327 8.25 13.49 -16.84
C SER A 327 8.80 12.94 -18.13
N GLU A 328 8.60 11.65 -18.43
CA GLU A 328 9.09 11.04 -19.68
C GLU A 328 8.55 11.76 -20.92
N GLN A 329 7.27 12.14 -20.90
CA GLN A 329 6.61 12.84 -22.02
C GLN A 329 7.15 14.26 -22.23
N ARG A 330 7.38 15.03 -21.16
CA ARG A 330 7.86 16.41 -21.30
C ARG A 330 9.37 16.53 -21.53
N LEU A 331 10.15 15.51 -21.17
CA LEU A 331 11.62 15.57 -21.21
C LEU A 331 12.18 15.77 -22.62
N GLN A 332 11.44 15.40 -23.66
CA GLN A 332 11.82 15.60 -25.06
C GLN A 332 11.71 17.06 -25.52
N GLU A 333 11.01 17.91 -24.77
CA GLU A 333 10.65 19.27 -25.21
C GLU A 333 11.22 20.39 -24.37
N ILE A 334 11.42 20.12 -23.07
CA ILE A 334 11.99 21.12 -22.17
C ILE A 334 13.45 21.40 -22.53
N SER A 335 13.87 22.65 -22.35
CA SER A 335 15.26 23.04 -22.51
C SER A 335 16.14 22.44 -21.41
N ALA A 336 17.46 22.33 -21.68
CA ALA A 336 18.42 21.86 -20.68
C ALA A 336 18.38 22.68 -19.37
N LYS A 337 18.05 23.97 -19.45
CA LYS A 337 17.90 24.85 -18.28
C LYS A 337 16.66 24.50 -17.46
N GLU A 338 15.53 24.25 -18.10
CA GLU A 338 14.30 23.83 -17.43
C GLU A 338 14.47 22.45 -16.78
N ALA A 339 15.15 21.52 -17.45
CA ALA A 339 15.52 20.22 -16.89
C ALA A 339 16.42 20.38 -15.65
N GLU A 340 17.39 21.29 -15.69
CA GLU A 340 18.25 21.61 -14.55
C GLU A 340 17.46 22.17 -13.35
N ASP A 341 16.52 23.09 -13.59
CA ASP A 341 15.66 23.66 -12.56
C ASP A 341 14.71 22.61 -11.96
N GLN A 342 14.13 21.73 -12.79
CA GLN A 342 13.36 20.57 -12.35
C GLN A 342 14.21 19.65 -11.46
N LEU A 343 15.45 19.34 -11.87
CA LEU A 343 16.36 18.48 -11.13
C LEU A 343 16.69 19.08 -9.75
N ARG A 344 16.96 20.38 -9.66
CA ARG A 344 17.22 21.06 -8.38
C ARG A 344 16.05 20.95 -7.41
N VAL A 345 14.81 21.08 -7.91
CA VAL A 345 13.61 20.91 -7.09
C VAL A 345 13.50 19.46 -6.60
N LEU A 346 13.67 18.48 -7.49
CA LEU A 346 13.59 17.06 -7.13
C LEU A 346 14.67 16.64 -6.10
N LEU A 347 15.91 17.12 -6.27
CA LEU A 347 17.00 16.88 -5.32
C LEU A 347 16.67 17.44 -3.93
N ARG A 348 16.07 18.63 -3.86
CA ARG A 348 15.60 19.21 -2.59
C ARG A 348 14.47 18.39 -1.96
N VAL A 349 13.52 17.90 -2.77
CA VAL A 349 12.40 17.08 -2.29
C VAL A 349 12.91 15.75 -1.73
N VAL A 350 13.75 15.03 -2.48
CA VAL A 350 14.27 13.72 -2.04
C VAL A 350 15.22 13.82 -0.84
N ALA A 351 15.88 14.98 -0.66
CA ALA A 351 16.71 15.22 0.52
C ALA A 351 15.92 15.13 1.84
N ILE A 352 14.67 15.58 1.86
CA ILE A 352 13.85 15.63 3.07
C ILE A 352 12.79 14.53 3.15
N GLU A 353 12.63 13.70 2.11
CA GLU A 353 11.61 12.64 2.07
C GLU A 353 11.97 11.46 2.99
N PRO A 354 11.15 11.15 4.02
CA PRO A 354 11.47 10.07 4.95
C PRO A 354 11.14 8.67 4.40
N LEU A 355 10.16 8.52 3.51
CA LEU A 355 9.64 7.20 3.10
C LEU A 355 10.47 6.57 1.97
N PRO A 356 11.03 5.36 2.16
CA PRO A 356 11.89 4.72 1.17
C PRO A 356 11.21 4.49 -0.19
N ARG A 357 9.93 4.10 -0.22
CA ARG A 357 9.17 3.92 -1.47
C ARG A 357 9.06 5.20 -2.29
N TYR A 358 8.82 6.34 -1.66
CA TYR A 358 8.73 7.63 -2.34
C TYR A 358 10.12 8.11 -2.79
N ARG A 359 11.16 7.86 -1.98
CA ARG A 359 12.54 8.10 -2.39
C ARG A 359 12.91 7.31 -3.64
N PHE A 360 12.54 6.03 -3.72
CA PHE A 360 12.80 5.19 -4.88
C PHE A 360 12.18 5.75 -6.17
N LEU A 361 10.91 6.15 -6.14
CA LEU A 361 10.27 6.76 -7.32
C LEU A 361 10.89 8.11 -7.68
N LEU A 362 11.24 8.94 -6.70
CA LEU A 362 11.94 10.20 -6.93
C LEU A 362 13.35 9.97 -7.52
N GLU A 363 14.09 8.99 -7.02
CA GLU A 363 15.38 8.52 -7.54
C GLU A 363 15.26 8.11 -9.01
N TRP A 364 14.19 7.40 -9.36
CA TRP A 364 13.91 7.00 -10.73
C TRP A 364 13.61 8.21 -11.63
N ILE A 365 12.71 9.11 -11.21
CA ILE A 365 12.40 10.35 -11.95
C ILE A 365 13.68 11.17 -12.17
N ILE A 366 14.47 11.39 -11.12
CA ILE A 366 15.74 12.12 -11.20
C ILE A 366 16.68 11.47 -12.22
N SER A 367 16.78 10.14 -12.20
CA SER A 367 17.65 9.41 -13.12
C SER A 367 17.18 9.58 -14.58
N ARG A 368 15.87 9.52 -14.84
CA ARG A 368 15.30 9.81 -16.18
C ARG A 368 15.63 11.23 -16.66
N VAL A 369 15.54 12.23 -15.78
CA VAL A 369 15.88 13.63 -16.11
C VAL A 369 17.34 13.73 -16.55
N ILE A 370 18.26 13.14 -15.80
CA ILE A 370 19.70 13.19 -16.11
C ILE A 370 20.02 12.44 -17.41
N LEU A 371 19.39 11.29 -17.68
CA LEU A 371 19.65 10.52 -18.90
C LEU A 371 19.16 11.23 -20.16
N ASN A 372 18.04 11.96 -20.08
CA ASN A 372 17.53 12.77 -21.19
C ASN A 372 18.29 14.10 -21.34
N HIS A 373 18.82 14.66 -20.25
CA HIS A 373 19.61 15.90 -20.25
C HIS A 373 20.97 15.70 -19.55
N PRO A 374 21.96 15.02 -20.19
CA PRO A 374 23.21 14.60 -19.54
C PRO A 374 24.04 15.72 -18.91
N SER A 375 23.94 16.95 -19.42
CA SER A 375 24.63 18.13 -18.85
C SER A 375 24.24 18.42 -17.41
N THR A 376 23.07 17.95 -16.96
CA THR A 376 22.59 18.14 -15.58
C THR A 376 23.22 17.17 -14.58
N GLY A 377 23.88 16.10 -15.04
CA GLY A 377 24.49 15.07 -14.18
C GLY A 377 25.58 15.60 -13.25
N GLU A 378 26.26 16.69 -13.62
CA GLU A 378 27.26 17.36 -12.78
C GLU A 378 26.69 17.82 -11.43
N LEU A 379 25.40 18.19 -11.37
CA LEU A 379 24.75 18.57 -10.12
C LEU A 379 24.76 17.44 -9.07
N VAL A 380 24.64 16.19 -9.51
CA VAL A 380 24.71 15.02 -8.61
C VAL A 380 26.14 14.79 -8.14
N LEU A 381 27.13 14.92 -9.02
CA LEU A 381 28.54 14.78 -8.66
C LEU A 381 29.00 15.88 -7.69
N ASP A 382 28.53 17.11 -7.88
CA ASP A 382 28.79 18.23 -6.98
C ASP A 382 28.15 18.00 -5.60
N ALA A 383 26.89 17.52 -5.58
CA ALA A 383 26.20 17.18 -4.35
C ALA A 383 26.91 16.04 -3.58
N LEU A 384 27.41 15.03 -4.28
CA LEU A 384 28.23 13.95 -3.71
C LEU A 384 29.58 14.44 -3.17
N SER A 385 30.11 15.53 -3.73
CA SER A 385 31.40 16.11 -3.34
C SER A 385 31.29 17.10 -2.15
N SER A 386 30.08 17.32 -1.63
CA SER A 386 29.84 18.28 -0.54
C SER A 386 30.57 17.89 0.75
N LYS A 387 31.32 18.83 1.34
CA LYS A 387 32.11 18.58 2.58
C LYS A 387 31.25 18.33 3.82
N ASP A 388 29.96 18.68 3.78
CA ASP A 388 29.02 18.49 4.88
C ASP A 388 28.32 17.12 4.79
N HIS A 389 29.12 16.05 4.84
CA HIS A 389 28.62 14.66 4.87
C HIS A 389 27.87 14.31 6.18
N HIS A 390 27.78 15.24 7.13
CA HIS A 390 27.28 15.00 8.49
C HIS A 390 25.79 15.30 8.67
N SER A 391 25.21 16.20 7.88
CA SER A 391 23.85 16.70 8.10
C SER A 391 22.74 15.73 7.65
N ASN A 392 22.95 14.92 6.61
CA ASN A 392 21.92 13.98 6.12
C ASN A 392 22.46 12.71 5.42
N PRO A 393 22.77 11.63 6.17
CA PRO A 393 23.30 10.38 5.62
C PRO A 393 22.37 9.67 4.63
N LYS A 394 21.04 9.80 4.79
CA LYS A 394 20.06 9.16 3.90
C LYS A 394 20.07 9.81 2.52
N TYR A 395 20.14 11.14 2.47
CA TYR A 395 20.24 11.87 1.21
C TYR A 395 21.51 11.50 0.43
N LEU A 396 22.64 11.40 1.12
CA LEU A 396 23.88 10.99 0.45
C LEU A 396 23.80 9.56 -0.09
N GLY A 397 23.14 8.63 0.63
CA GLY A 397 22.85 7.30 0.11
C GLY A 397 22.01 7.31 -1.18
N THR A 398 20.97 8.15 -1.22
CA THR A 398 20.17 8.38 -2.44
C THR A 398 21.03 8.92 -3.59
N LEU A 399 21.92 9.86 -3.34
CA LEU A 399 22.81 10.40 -4.38
C LEU A 399 23.77 9.32 -4.91
N VAL A 400 24.25 8.41 -4.05
CA VAL A 400 25.06 7.26 -4.46
C VAL A 400 24.28 6.35 -5.42
N LYS A 401 23.02 6.03 -5.09
CA LYS A 401 22.15 5.23 -5.98
C LYS A 401 21.91 5.90 -7.32
N ILE A 402 21.58 7.19 -7.32
CA ILE A 402 21.38 7.96 -8.56
C ILE A 402 22.64 7.94 -9.39
N ALA A 403 23.80 8.25 -8.80
CA ALA A 403 25.07 8.22 -9.53
C ALA A 403 25.41 6.83 -10.08
N LEU A 404 25.11 5.76 -9.34
CA LEU A 404 25.28 4.39 -9.80
C LEU A 404 24.36 4.09 -10.99
N MET A 405 23.07 4.40 -10.89
CA MET A 405 22.09 4.20 -11.95
C MET A 405 22.50 4.93 -13.22
N ILE A 406 23.06 6.15 -13.13
CA ILE A 406 23.56 6.89 -14.29
C ILE A 406 24.87 6.30 -14.84
N ALA A 407 25.81 5.93 -13.96
CA ALA A 407 27.10 5.39 -14.36
C ALA A 407 27.00 4.03 -15.06
N CYS A 408 25.95 3.25 -14.75
CA CYS A 408 25.67 1.94 -15.33
C CYS A 408 24.76 2.00 -16.56
N GLN A 409 24.79 3.09 -17.33
CA GLN A 409 24.00 3.25 -18.55
C GLN A 409 24.89 3.23 -19.79
N GLU A 410 24.35 2.74 -20.90
CA GLU A 410 25.12 2.63 -22.15
C GLU A 410 25.59 3.99 -22.69
N THR A 411 24.79 5.03 -22.44
CA THR A 411 25.02 6.41 -22.87
C THR A 411 26.01 7.16 -21.97
N CYS A 412 26.41 6.58 -20.83
CA CYS A 412 27.29 7.24 -19.87
C CYS A 412 28.75 7.34 -20.37
N SER A 413 29.41 8.44 -20.05
CA SER A 413 30.83 8.61 -20.36
C SER A 413 31.73 7.88 -19.36
N ARG A 414 32.87 7.38 -19.87
CA ARG A 414 33.90 6.74 -19.04
C ARG A 414 34.41 7.68 -17.93
N ASP A 415 34.55 8.97 -18.22
CA ASP A 415 34.98 9.99 -17.24
C ASP A 415 33.99 10.12 -16.07
N PHE A 416 32.68 10.19 -16.38
CA PHE A 416 31.65 10.27 -15.34
C PHE A 416 31.70 9.04 -14.43
N ALA A 417 31.74 7.84 -15.00
CA ALA A 417 31.83 6.60 -14.25
C ALA A 417 33.09 6.52 -13.37
N ALA A 418 34.25 6.95 -13.88
CA ALA A 418 35.48 7.00 -13.11
C ALA A 418 35.38 7.98 -11.93
N ARG A 419 34.80 9.17 -12.15
CA ARG A 419 34.56 10.17 -11.10
C ARG A 419 33.62 9.63 -10.02
N VAL A 420 32.55 8.92 -10.40
CA VAL A 420 31.67 8.22 -9.45
C VAL A 420 32.46 7.19 -8.65
N ALA A 421 33.23 6.32 -9.30
CA ALA A 421 34.03 5.29 -8.62
C ALA A 421 34.98 5.90 -7.58
N TYR A 422 35.67 6.99 -7.90
CA TYR A 422 36.57 7.68 -6.97
C TYR A 422 35.82 8.28 -5.76
N ARG A 423 34.60 8.78 -5.96
CA ARG A 423 33.75 9.24 -4.85
C ARG A 423 33.29 8.08 -3.98
N LEU A 424 32.90 6.95 -4.56
CA LEU A 424 32.51 5.76 -3.81
C LEU A 424 33.66 5.23 -2.95
N VAL A 425 34.91 5.26 -3.43
CA VAL A 425 36.07 4.90 -2.61
C VAL A 425 36.16 5.73 -1.33
N ALA A 426 36.01 7.05 -1.44
CA ALA A 426 36.01 7.93 -0.28
C ALA A 426 34.81 7.61 0.66
N LEU A 427 33.60 7.46 0.10
CA LEU A 427 32.38 7.21 0.87
C LEU A 427 32.35 5.83 1.55
N ALA A 428 33.00 4.82 0.97
CA ALA A 428 33.16 3.48 1.54
C ALA A 428 34.03 3.46 2.81
N SER A 429 34.72 4.56 3.12
CA SER A 429 35.44 4.75 4.39
C SER A 429 34.71 5.66 5.39
N SER A 430 33.48 6.12 5.07
CA SER A 430 32.72 7.03 5.92
C SER A 430 32.47 6.45 7.32
N ALA A 431 32.56 7.27 8.35
CA ALA A 431 32.21 6.88 9.72
C ALA A 431 30.69 6.56 9.87
N LYS A 432 29.84 7.10 8.99
CA LYS A 432 28.39 6.88 9.00
C LYS A 432 28.07 5.57 8.29
N ILE A 433 27.47 4.63 9.02
CA ILE A 433 27.16 3.28 8.53
C ILE A 433 26.31 3.28 7.26
N ILE A 434 25.28 4.13 7.16
CA ILE A 434 24.39 4.19 5.99
C ILE A 434 25.20 4.53 4.73
N ILE A 435 26.00 5.60 4.78
CA ILE A 435 26.82 6.06 3.65
C ILE A 435 27.84 5.00 3.26
N ARG A 436 28.54 4.45 4.25
CA ARG A 436 29.56 3.43 4.04
C ARG A 436 29.00 2.18 3.37
N HIS A 437 27.90 1.66 3.90
CA HIS A 437 27.25 0.48 3.32
C HIS A 437 26.73 0.77 1.92
N GLU A 438 26.13 1.94 1.68
CA GLU A 438 25.64 2.29 0.34
C GLU A 438 26.76 2.28 -0.70
N ALA A 439 27.89 2.91 -0.38
CA ALA A 439 29.04 2.95 -1.26
C ALA A 439 29.65 1.56 -1.46
N GLN A 440 29.77 0.75 -0.40
CA GLN A 440 30.32 -0.61 -0.48
C GLN A 440 29.42 -1.56 -1.29
N TRP A 441 28.11 -1.41 -1.26
CA TRP A 441 27.21 -2.24 -2.08
C TRP A 441 27.13 -1.75 -3.54
N SER A 442 27.22 -0.44 -3.76
CA SER A 442 27.18 0.15 -5.11
C SER A 442 28.48 -0.07 -5.90
N PHE A 443 29.63 -0.11 -5.22
CA PHE A 443 30.93 -0.14 -5.88
C PHE A 443 31.18 -1.40 -6.73
N PRO A 444 30.89 -2.64 -6.27
CA PRO A 444 31.06 -3.84 -7.08
C PRO A 444 30.17 -3.86 -8.33
N ILE A 445 28.97 -3.27 -8.26
CA ILE A 445 28.06 -3.15 -9.41
C ILE A 445 28.70 -2.27 -10.49
N LEU A 446 29.23 -1.10 -10.09
CA LEU A 446 29.95 -0.22 -11.01
C LEU A 446 31.23 -0.87 -11.55
N TRP A 447 31.95 -1.62 -10.71
CA TRP A 447 33.14 -2.36 -11.12
C TRP A 447 32.83 -3.38 -12.22
N ASP A 448 31.81 -4.22 -12.01
CA ASP A 448 31.42 -5.27 -12.97
C ASP A 448 30.93 -4.66 -14.28
N TYR A 449 30.17 -3.56 -14.19
CA TYR A 449 29.77 -2.82 -15.37
C TYR A 449 30.97 -2.25 -16.13
N ALA A 450 31.91 -1.60 -15.42
CA ALA A 450 33.14 -1.06 -16.01
C ALA A 450 33.99 -2.16 -16.67
N GLU A 451 34.09 -3.34 -16.06
CA GLU A 451 34.77 -4.50 -16.62
C GLU A 451 34.10 -4.97 -17.93
N SER A 452 32.77 -5.11 -17.93
CA SER A 452 32.01 -5.49 -19.12
C SER A 452 32.17 -4.50 -20.29
N ARG A 453 32.48 -3.23 -19.99
CA ARG A 453 32.71 -2.16 -20.97
C ARG A 453 34.20 -1.94 -21.31
N GLY A 454 35.12 -2.68 -20.68
CA GLY A 454 36.57 -2.55 -20.89
C GLY A 454 37.18 -1.26 -20.34
N TRP A 455 36.59 -0.66 -19.30
CA TRP A 455 37.05 0.61 -18.72
C TRP A 455 38.19 0.40 -17.72
N THR A 456 39.41 0.34 -18.23
CA THR A 456 40.63 0.02 -17.45
C THR A 456 41.06 1.08 -16.43
N GLU A 457 40.51 2.30 -16.45
CA GLU A 457 40.92 3.38 -15.53
C GLU A 457 40.46 3.11 -14.10
N ILE A 458 39.26 2.56 -13.94
CA ILE A 458 38.72 2.19 -12.63
C ILE A 458 39.51 1.00 -12.09
N GLN A 459 39.82 0.02 -12.94
CA GLN A 459 40.51 -1.21 -12.57
C GLN A 459 42.00 -0.99 -12.24
N SER A 460 42.68 -0.13 -13.00
CA SER A 460 44.10 0.18 -12.79
C SER A 460 44.35 1.09 -11.58
N ASN A 461 43.30 1.72 -11.03
CA ASN A 461 43.42 2.53 -9.82
C ASN A 461 43.60 1.61 -8.59
N PRO A 462 44.73 1.70 -7.85
CA PRO A 462 45.00 0.80 -6.73
C PRO A 462 43.98 0.86 -5.60
N ALA A 463 43.40 2.03 -5.34
CA ALA A 463 42.40 2.21 -4.28
C ALA A 463 41.06 1.57 -4.67
N CYS A 464 40.68 1.69 -5.95
CA CYS A 464 39.50 1.02 -6.49
C CYS A 464 39.66 -0.51 -6.45
N ALA A 465 40.81 -1.02 -6.88
CA ALA A 465 41.09 -2.45 -6.88
C ALA A 465 41.06 -3.03 -5.45
N ALA A 466 41.76 -2.37 -4.51
CA ALA A 466 41.77 -2.79 -3.10
C ALA A 466 40.37 -2.77 -2.48
N LEU A 467 39.53 -1.78 -2.81
CA LEU A 467 38.16 -1.72 -2.32
C LEU A 467 37.30 -2.87 -2.87
N ASN A 468 37.39 -3.16 -4.17
CA ASN A 468 36.64 -4.27 -4.78
C ASN A 468 37.04 -5.61 -4.16
N GLU A 469 38.35 -5.85 -4.02
CA GLU A 469 38.89 -7.07 -3.40
C GLU A 469 38.41 -7.21 -1.96
N TYR A 470 38.51 -6.14 -1.15
CA TYR A 470 38.02 -6.13 0.21
C TYR A 470 36.53 -6.46 0.30
N ILE A 471 35.67 -5.80 -0.47
CA ILE A 471 34.22 -6.03 -0.41
C ILE A 471 33.89 -7.47 -0.80
N ARG A 472 34.50 -8.00 -1.87
CA ARG A 472 34.26 -9.36 -2.36
C ARG A 472 34.78 -10.43 -1.41
N SER A 473 35.77 -10.11 -0.57
CA SER A 473 36.26 -11.01 0.48
C SER A 473 35.29 -11.20 1.66
N LEU A 474 34.29 -10.32 1.79
CA LEU A 474 33.32 -10.40 2.88
C LEU A 474 32.32 -11.55 2.65
N GLU A 475 32.12 -12.40 3.66
CA GLU A 475 31.17 -13.53 3.61
C GLU A 475 29.75 -13.10 3.19
N ARG A 476 29.33 -11.90 3.58
CA ARG A 476 27.98 -11.40 3.30
C ARG A 476 27.81 -10.86 1.88
N PHE A 477 28.88 -10.72 1.09
CA PHE A 477 28.78 -10.23 -0.29
C PHE A 477 27.96 -11.18 -1.18
N SER A 478 28.10 -12.50 -0.98
CA SER A 478 27.35 -13.52 -1.71
C SER A 478 25.87 -13.63 -1.30
N GLU A 479 25.46 -12.98 -0.21
CA GLU A 479 24.10 -13.03 0.33
C GLU A 479 23.57 -11.61 0.63
N PRO A 480 23.27 -10.81 -0.42
CA PRO A 480 22.76 -9.46 -0.23
C PRO A 480 21.39 -9.47 0.48
N PRO A 481 21.13 -8.52 1.39
CA PRO A 481 19.79 -8.37 1.99
C PRO A 481 18.71 -8.14 0.93
N PRO A 482 17.46 -8.63 1.13
CA PRO A 482 16.37 -8.45 0.16
C PRO A 482 16.11 -6.99 -0.24
N ALA A 483 16.29 -6.05 0.69
CA ALA A 483 16.14 -4.62 0.44
C ALA A 483 17.15 -4.05 -0.59
N ARG A 484 18.25 -4.77 -0.87
CA ARG A 484 19.28 -4.41 -1.85
C ARG A 484 18.98 -4.92 -3.26
N GLU A 485 17.96 -5.76 -3.44
CA GLU A 485 17.52 -6.19 -4.78
C GLU A 485 17.06 -5.02 -5.66
N LEU A 486 16.65 -3.90 -5.04
CA LEU A 486 16.20 -2.69 -5.73
C LEU A 486 17.32 -1.79 -6.25
N GLU A 487 18.57 -2.06 -5.86
CA GLU A 487 19.73 -1.30 -6.34
C GLU A 487 20.10 -1.61 -7.79
N ARG A 488 19.46 -2.63 -8.38
CA ARG A 488 19.66 -3.04 -9.77
C ARG A 488 18.66 -2.42 -10.74
N LEU A 489 17.93 -1.38 -10.35
CA LEU A 489 17.05 -0.67 -11.26
C LEU A 489 17.86 -0.10 -12.43
N ASP A 490 17.55 -0.54 -13.65
CA ASP A 490 18.00 0.10 -14.87
C ASP A 490 16.97 1.18 -15.26
N PRO A 491 17.26 2.47 -15.05
CA PRO A 491 16.30 3.54 -15.33
C PRO A 491 15.86 3.63 -16.79
N SER A 492 16.53 2.98 -17.74
CA SER A 492 16.11 2.93 -19.15
C SER A 492 15.38 1.63 -19.47
N ALA A 493 15.98 0.47 -19.18
CA ALA A 493 15.38 -0.82 -19.51
C ALA A 493 14.15 -1.13 -18.66
N ASP A 494 14.14 -0.72 -17.39
CA ASP A 494 13.02 -0.95 -16.49
C ASP A 494 11.90 0.08 -16.64
N ASN A 495 12.05 1.11 -17.50
CA ASN A 495 11.06 2.18 -17.71
C ASN A 495 9.83 1.70 -18.49
N THR A 496 9.05 0.82 -17.86
CA THR A 496 7.88 0.15 -18.44
C THR A 496 6.68 0.26 -17.49
N LEU A 497 5.46 0.20 -18.03
CA LEU A 497 4.23 0.22 -17.22
C LEU A 497 4.19 -0.95 -16.22
N THR A 498 4.67 -2.13 -16.62
CA THR A 498 4.73 -3.29 -15.72
C THR A 498 5.63 -3.04 -14.53
N ASN A 499 6.88 -2.59 -14.73
CA ASN A 499 7.78 -2.30 -13.62
C ASN A 499 7.33 -1.09 -12.80
N LEU A 500 6.71 -0.09 -13.42
CA LEU A 500 6.18 1.05 -12.70
C LEU A 500 4.99 0.68 -11.80
N LEU A 501 4.12 -0.24 -12.21
CA LEU A 501 2.86 -0.53 -11.52
C LEU A 501 2.87 -1.85 -10.73
N GLN A 502 3.80 -2.76 -11.01
CA GLN A 502 3.98 -4.06 -10.35
C GLN A 502 5.43 -4.31 -9.89
N GLY A 503 6.28 -3.27 -9.91
CA GLY A 503 7.68 -3.41 -9.56
C GLY A 503 7.90 -3.82 -8.11
N LYS A 504 9.04 -4.49 -7.85
CA LYS A 504 9.45 -4.93 -6.50
C LYS A 504 9.47 -3.81 -5.46
N TYR A 505 9.61 -2.56 -5.90
CA TYR A 505 9.64 -1.39 -5.02
C TYR A 505 8.33 -1.19 -4.24
N LEU A 506 7.21 -1.74 -4.71
CA LEU A 506 5.95 -1.72 -3.98
C LEU A 506 6.02 -2.54 -2.68
N ARG A 507 6.94 -3.50 -2.59
CA ARG A 507 7.14 -4.31 -1.37
C ARG A 507 8.00 -3.59 -0.31
N VAL A 508 8.57 -2.43 -0.65
CA VAL A 508 9.37 -1.63 0.27
C VAL A 508 8.48 -1.02 1.34
N GLU A 509 8.92 -1.05 2.59
CA GLU A 509 8.14 -0.53 3.71
C GLU A 509 7.81 0.98 3.59
N PRO A 510 6.54 1.36 3.86
CA PRO A 510 5.39 0.48 4.06
C PRO A 510 4.98 -0.19 2.74
N PRO A 511 4.61 -1.48 2.72
CA PRO A 511 4.21 -2.16 1.48
C PRO A 511 3.02 -1.44 0.84
N GLY A 512 3.01 -1.40 -0.49
CA GLY A 512 1.95 -0.86 -1.32
C GLY A 512 1.16 -1.99 -1.97
N GLU A 513 -0.04 -1.67 -2.42
CA GLU A 513 -0.87 -2.57 -3.22
C GLU A 513 -0.50 -2.41 -4.71
N GLU A 514 -0.49 -3.53 -5.43
CA GLU A 514 -0.46 -3.54 -6.89
C GLU A 514 -1.84 -3.11 -7.38
N SER A 515 -1.98 -1.85 -7.80
CA SER A 515 -3.28 -1.30 -8.21
C SER A 515 -3.74 -1.78 -9.59
N VAL A 516 -2.80 -2.25 -10.41
CA VAL A 516 -3.01 -2.73 -11.79
C VAL A 516 -1.98 -3.80 -12.11
N VAL A 517 -2.40 -4.86 -12.78
CA VAL A 517 -1.50 -5.88 -13.33
C VAL A 517 -1.40 -5.83 -14.86
N THR A 518 -0.36 -6.44 -15.41
CA THR A 518 -0.11 -6.46 -16.87
C THR A 518 -1.29 -7.07 -17.64
N GLY A 519 -1.98 -8.04 -17.03
CA GLY A 519 -3.19 -8.64 -17.58
C GLY A 519 -4.36 -7.66 -17.73
N ASP A 520 -4.47 -6.62 -16.89
CA ASP A 520 -5.57 -5.65 -16.98
C ASP A 520 -5.42 -4.74 -18.20
N PHE A 521 -4.18 -4.31 -18.50
CA PHE A 521 -3.90 -3.61 -19.76
C PHE A 521 -4.20 -4.48 -20.97
N GLN A 522 -3.83 -5.77 -20.93
CA GLN A 522 -4.15 -6.70 -22.01
C GLN A 522 -5.66 -6.84 -22.21
N ARG A 523 -6.45 -6.97 -21.13
CA ARG A 523 -7.93 -6.98 -21.20
C ARG A 523 -8.49 -5.68 -21.78
N LEU A 524 -7.97 -4.53 -21.34
CA LEU A 524 -8.36 -3.23 -21.86
C LEU A 524 -8.16 -3.15 -23.38
N TRP A 525 -6.96 -3.54 -23.86
CA TRP A 525 -6.58 -3.40 -25.26
C TRP A 525 -7.19 -4.46 -26.19
N GLN A 526 -7.57 -5.64 -25.68
CA GLN A 526 -8.17 -6.71 -26.50
C GLN A 526 -9.46 -6.28 -27.21
N LYS A 527 -10.26 -5.42 -26.56
CA LYS A 527 -11.56 -4.94 -27.07
C LYS A 527 -11.50 -3.49 -27.57
N ASP A 528 -10.30 -2.94 -27.71
CA ASP A 528 -10.09 -1.52 -27.98
C ASP A 528 -10.10 -1.25 -29.48
N THR A 529 -10.93 -0.29 -29.91
CA THR A 529 -10.99 0.16 -31.31
C THR A 529 -9.99 1.29 -31.59
N THR A 530 -9.40 1.89 -30.56
CA THR A 530 -8.40 2.95 -30.73
C THR A 530 -7.07 2.36 -31.22
N THR A 531 -6.61 2.80 -32.40
CA THR A 531 -5.32 2.39 -32.96
C THR A 531 -4.19 2.74 -31.98
N ARG A 532 -3.33 1.76 -31.64
CA ARG A 532 -2.12 2.06 -30.88
C ARG A 532 -1.22 2.99 -31.69
N SER A 533 -1.02 4.21 -31.19
CA SER A 533 0.05 5.06 -31.65
C SER A 533 1.38 4.47 -31.20
N THR A 534 2.40 4.50 -32.06
CA THR A 534 3.79 4.15 -31.71
C THR A 534 4.46 5.18 -30.78
N SER A 535 3.71 6.19 -30.31
CA SER A 535 4.16 7.32 -29.48
C SER A 535 3.61 7.24 -28.05
N GLU A 536 3.73 6.08 -27.41
CA GLU A 536 3.41 5.90 -25.98
C GLU A 536 4.63 6.23 -25.12
N ALA A 537 4.44 6.87 -23.96
CA ALA A 537 5.56 7.29 -23.12
C ALA A 537 6.34 6.11 -22.53
N LEU A 538 5.63 5.11 -21.98
CA LEU A 538 6.20 3.87 -21.45
C LEU A 538 5.59 2.67 -22.18
N PRO A 539 6.40 1.68 -22.63
CA PRO A 539 5.89 0.42 -23.12
C PRO A 539 5.34 -0.44 -21.98
N LEU A 540 4.51 -1.45 -22.30
CA LEU A 540 3.94 -2.36 -21.27
C LEU A 540 5.04 -3.08 -20.46
N GLY A 541 6.15 -3.48 -21.10
CA GLY A 541 7.20 -4.29 -20.48
C GLY A 541 6.84 -5.79 -20.41
N PRO A 542 7.83 -6.65 -20.13
CA PRO A 542 7.62 -8.09 -19.98
C PRO A 542 6.78 -8.38 -18.73
N GLN A 543 5.99 -9.44 -18.76
CA GLN A 543 5.28 -9.95 -17.58
C GLN A 543 6.30 -10.30 -16.49
N PRO A 544 6.04 -9.97 -15.21
CA PRO A 544 6.93 -10.36 -14.12
C PRO A 544 7.00 -11.89 -14.10
N SER A 545 8.20 -12.46 -14.10
CA SER A 545 8.35 -13.90 -13.88
C SER A 545 7.81 -14.22 -12.48
N THR A 546 6.79 -15.08 -12.40
CA THR A 546 6.42 -15.75 -11.16
C THR A 546 7.71 -16.34 -10.57
N PRO A 547 8.00 -16.24 -9.27
CA PRO A 547 9.26 -16.73 -8.73
C PRO A 547 9.36 -18.23 -8.99
N THR A 548 10.03 -18.59 -10.07
CA THR A 548 10.48 -19.93 -10.36
C THR A 548 11.66 -20.14 -9.42
N GLN A 549 11.67 -21.25 -8.68
CA GLN A 549 12.77 -21.64 -7.82
C GLN A 549 14.11 -21.39 -8.52
N ASN A 550 14.91 -20.50 -7.93
CA ASN A 550 16.33 -20.24 -8.16
C ASN A 550 16.89 -20.74 -9.50
N GLY A 551 16.79 -19.89 -10.53
CA GLY A 551 17.64 -19.99 -11.71
C GLY A 551 19.10 -19.71 -11.33
N THR A 552 19.92 -20.73 -11.49
CA THR A 552 21.39 -20.79 -11.50
C THR A 552 22.12 -19.45 -11.57
N LEU A 553 22.88 -19.15 -10.51
CA LEU A 553 23.95 -18.14 -10.50
C LEU A 553 25.01 -18.49 -11.59
N PRO A 554 25.63 -17.48 -12.23
CA PRO A 554 26.70 -17.73 -13.19
C PRO A 554 27.95 -18.35 -12.54
N ALA A 555 28.70 -19.05 -13.40
CA ALA A 555 29.68 -20.09 -13.10
C ALA A 555 30.83 -19.73 -12.14
N GLN A 556 31.07 -20.68 -11.22
CA GLN A 556 32.33 -21.15 -10.63
C GLN A 556 33.43 -20.12 -10.30
N ALA A 557 33.60 -19.88 -9.00
CA ALA A 557 34.84 -19.37 -8.43
C ALA A 557 36.00 -20.34 -8.68
N THR A 558 37.09 -19.82 -9.25
CA THR A 558 38.37 -20.51 -9.38
C THR A 558 38.94 -20.72 -7.97
N GLN A 559 38.81 -21.93 -7.45
CA GLN A 559 39.53 -22.36 -6.26
C GLN A 559 40.96 -22.68 -6.63
N GLU A 560 41.91 -21.80 -6.32
CA GLU A 560 43.28 -22.21 -6.07
C GLU A 560 44.02 -21.15 -5.23
N GLN A 561 44.66 -21.64 -4.14
CA GLN A 561 45.62 -20.94 -3.27
C GLN A 561 45.02 -19.90 -2.32
N SER A 562 44.76 -20.18 -1.04
CA SER A 562 45.80 -20.46 -0.04
C SER A 562 45.18 -21.05 1.23
N LYS A 563 45.43 -22.34 1.47
CA LYS A 563 45.20 -23.03 2.74
C LYS A 563 46.40 -22.77 3.65
N GLU A 564 46.53 -21.58 4.24
CA GLU A 564 47.53 -21.36 5.30
C GLU A 564 47.27 -20.10 6.15
N SER A 565 46.09 -20.02 6.77
CA SER A 565 45.91 -19.26 8.03
C SER A 565 44.71 -19.71 8.88
N ALA A 566 44.11 -20.85 8.56
CA ALA A 566 43.13 -21.49 9.42
C ALA A 566 43.84 -22.25 10.56
N ARG A 567 44.26 -21.53 11.61
CA ARG A 567 44.45 -22.03 12.99
C ARG A 567 44.83 -20.89 13.95
N THR A 568 43.91 -19.94 14.11
CA THR A 568 43.70 -19.32 15.42
C THR A 568 42.20 -19.03 15.56
N GLU A 569 41.55 -20.00 16.19
CA GLU A 569 40.26 -20.00 16.92
C GLU A 569 39.47 -18.68 16.84
N ALA A 570 38.39 -18.60 16.05
CA ALA A 570 37.06 -19.10 16.46
C ALA A 570 36.60 -18.55 17.83
N PHE A 571 36.39 -17.24 17.92
CA PHE A 571 35.45 -16.65 18.88
C PHE A 571 34.46 -15.73 18.15
N ALA A 572 33.35 -16.37 17.76
CA ALA A 572 31.98 -15.86 17.78
C ALA A 572 31.70 -14.45 17.20
N ALA A 573 31.29 -14.45 15.93
CA ALA A 573 30.14 -13.66 15.53
C ALA A 573 28.92 -14.11 16.33
N LEU A 574 28.52 -13.38 17.37
CA LEU A 574 27.23 -13.54 18.04
C LEU A 574 26.81 -12.19 18.64
N GLN A 575 26.29 -11.30 17.79
CA GLN A 575 25.28 -10.34 18.24
C GLN A 575 24.32 -9.95 17.11
N THR A 576 23.59 -10.94 16.60
CA THR A 576 22.26 -10.73 16.04
C THR A 576 21.30 -10.59 17.22
N LYS A 577 20.69 -9.41 17.42
CA LYS A 577 19.48 -9.35 18.26
C LYS A 577 18.33 -10.04 17.51
N GLY A 578 18.32 -11.38 17.62
CA GLY A 578 17.20 -12.31 17.65
C GLY A 578 16.08 -12.18 16.62
N THR A 579 16.22 -12.91 15.51
CA THR A 579 15.13 -13.53 14.73
C THR A 579 14.69 -14.88 15.31
N ALA A 580 14.80 -15.07 16.63
CA ALA A 580 14.49 -16.33 17.31
C ALA A 580 12.97 -16.62 17.46
N TYR A 581 12.08 -15.77 16.92
CA TYR A 581 10.63 -15.91 17.05
C TYR A 581 9.95 -16.76 15.95
N LEU A 582 10.68 -17.27 14.95
CA LEU A 582 10.09 -17.94 13.79
C LEU A 582 10.39 -19.45 13.67
N SER A 583 10.91 -20.09 14.72
CA SER A 583 11.21 -21.54 14.70
C SER A 583 10.74 -22.31 15.93
N ALA A 584 9.71 -21.82 16.62
CA ALA A 584 8.94 -22.67 17.52
C ALA A 584 7.78 -23.28 16.72
N ASP A 585 7.82 -24.60 16.58
CA ASP A 585 6.93 -25.46 15.81
C ASP A 585 5.43 -25.07 15.83
N LEU A 586 4.90 -24.81 14.63
CA LEU A 586 3.46 -24.81 14.32
C LEU A 586 2.88 -26.24 14.27
N SER A 587 3.28 -27.11 15.20
CA SER A 587 2.74 -28.46 15.31
C SER A 587 2.46 -28.87 16.76
N SER A 588 1.47 -28.22 17.37
CA SER A 588 0.64 -28.90 18.36
C SER A 588 -0.73 -28.22 18.42
N SER A 589 -1.70 -28.88 17.81
CA SER A 589 -3.10 -28.70 18.13
C SER A 589 -3.33 -29.28 19.53
N ASP A 590 -3.40 -28.42 20.55
CA ASP A 590 -4.15 -28.76 21.75
C ASP A 590 -4.69 -27.51 22.45
N SER A 591 -6.01 -27.41 22.44
CA SER A 591 -6.78 -26.41 23.17
C SER A 591 -6.77 -26.74 24.66
N SER A 592 -5.87 -26.11 25.43
CA SER A 592 -6.05 -25.98 26.88
C SER A 592 -5.48 -24.65 27.38
N SER A 593 -6.34 -23.90 28.08
CA SER A 593 -6.03 -22.63 28.74
C SER A 593 -5.01 -22.86 29.86
N THR A 594 -3.72 -22.73 29.54
CA THR A 594 -2.65 -22.76 30.55
C THR A 594 -2.50 -21.33 31.09
N SER A 595 -2.79 -21.11 32.38
CA SER A 595 -2.58 -19.81 33.00
C SER A 595 -1.09 -19.46 32.92
N MET A 596 -0.75 -18.36 32.23
CA MET A 596 0.62 -17.85 32.15
C MET A 596 1.08 -17.31 33.51
N THR A 597 1.53 -18.17 34.41
CA THR A 597 2.23 -17.75 35.63
C THR A 597 3.57 -17.16 35.22
N ARG A 598 3.72 -15.84 35.38
CA ARG A 598 4.99 -15.13 35.19
C ARG A 598 6.04 -15.68 36.16
N PRO A 599 7.32 -15.77 35.75
CA PRO A 599 8.31 -16.56 36.48
C PRO A 599 8.91 -15.86 37.72
N THR A 600 8.74 -14.53 37.91
CA THR A 600 9.41 -13.81 39.01
C THR A 600 8.49 -12.97 39.87
N SER A 601 8.79 -12.90 41.17
CA SER A 601 8.11 -12.00 42.13
C SER A 601 8.75 -10.61 42.13
N LEU A 602 8.82 -10.00 40.95
CA LEU A 602 9.37 -8.68 40.72
C LEU A 602 8.26 -7.72 40.31
N ILE A 603 8.08 -6.64 41.06
CA ILE A 603 7.16 -5.55 40.71
C ILE A 603 7.97 -4.29 40.38
N VAL A 604 7.60 -3.59 39.31
CA VAL A 604 8.22 -2.31 38.93
C VAL A 604 7.22 -1.17 39.10
N VAL A 605 7.58 -0.16 39.89
CA VAL A 605 6.74 1.01 40.15
C VAL A 605 7.30 2.23 39.42
N GLY A 606 6.57 2.64 38.39
CA GLY A 606 6.83 3.84 37.57
C GLY A 606 5.87 4.99 37.84
N SER A 607 5.09 4.97 38.92
CA SER A 607 4.11 6.00 39.28
C SER A 607 4.70 7.41 39.49
N LEU A 608 6.02 7.51 39.66
CA LEU A 608 6.72 8.79 39.77
C LEU A 608 7.32 9.25 38.43
N VAL A 609 7.26 8.45 37.35
CA VAL A 609 7.89 8.80 36.06
C VAL A 609 6.89 9.59 35.21
N ASP A 610 7.27 10.79 34.79
CA ASP A 610 6.33 11.76 34.21
C ASP A 610 6.12 11.60 32.69
N ASN A 611 7.10 11.05 31.95
CA ASN A 611 7.04 10.97 30.48
C ASN A 611 6.66 9.56 29.97
N ALA A 612 5.63 9.51 29.11
CA ALA A 612 5.18 8.32 28.39
C ALA A 612 6.29 7.57 27.63
N TYR A 613 7.29 8.27 27.06
CA TYR A 613 8.44 7.64 26.39
C TYR A 613 9.27 6.76 27.36
N ASN A 614 9.58 7.28 28.55
CA ASN A 614 10.34 6.56 29.56
C ASN A 614 9.52 5.43 30.19
N LEU A 615 8.21 5.64 30.38
CA LEU A 615 7.27 4.58 30.78
C LEU A 615 7.21 3.44 29.75
N GLY A 616 7.24 3.76 28.45
CA GLY A 616 7.29 2.75 27.38
C GLY A 616 8.57 1.93 27.40
N GLY A 617 9.72 2.59 27.61
CA GLY A 617 10.99 1.92 27.82
C GLY A 617 11.03 1.04 29.06
N LEU A 618 10.48 1.55 30.17
CA LEU A 618 10.39 0.82 31.43
C LEU A 618 9.47 -0.41 31.31
N SER A 619 8.33 -0.30 30.63
CA SER A 619 7.45 -1.43 30.28
C SER A 619 8.22 -2.50 29.50
N ARG A 620 8.95 -2.10 28.46
CA ARG A 620 9.71 -3.04 27.62
C ARG A 620 10.77 -3.79 28.40
N ILE A 621 11.56 -3.09 29.20
CA ILE A 621 12.64 -3.72 29.97
C ILE A 621 12.08 -4.60 31.09
N SER A 622 11.01 -4.16 31.76
CA SER A 622 10.35 -4.95 32.82
C SER A 622 9.75 -6.24 32.28
N GLU A 623 9.16 -6.19 31.09
CA GLU A 623 8.64 -7.38 30.40
C GLU A 623 9.77 -8.36 30.04
N ILE A 624 10.87 -7.87 29.46
CA ILE A 624 12.05 -8.68 29.09
C ILE A 624 12.64 -9.42 30.30
N PHE A 625 12.70 -8.78 31.47
CA PHE A 625 13.20 -9.39 32.70
C PHE A 625 12.12 -10.15 33.49
N GLY A 626 10.93 -10.34 32.91
CA GLY A 626 9.91 -11.22 33.47
C GLY A 626 9.17 -10.68 34.70
N ALA A 627 9.09 -9.36 34.87
CA ALA A 627 8.39 -8.73 36.00
C ALA A 627 6.92 -9.19 36.10
N GLU A 628 6.45 -9.45 37.32
CA GLU A 628 5.08 -9.85 37.63
C GLU A 628 4.08 -8.80 37.14
N ALA A 629 4.32 -7.54 37.50
CA ALA A 629 3.47 -6.42 37.15
C ALA A 629 4.25 -5.10 37.17
N MET A 630 3.69 -4.11 36.46
CA MET A 630 4.14 -2.73 36.51
C MET A 630 3.01 -1.82 37.00
N TYR A 631 3.34 -0.83 37.83
CA TYR A 631 2.37 0.14 38.36
C TYR A 631 2.74 1.55 37.90
N ILE A 632 1.78 2.26 37.29
CA ILE A 632 1.95 3.62 36.75
C ILE A 632 0.72 4.48 37.03
N GLN A 633 0.84 5.79 36.87
CA GLN A 633 -0.29 6.70 36.97
C GLN A 633 -1.08 6.76 35.65
N SER A 634 -2.40 6.63 35.71
CA SER A 634 -3.32 6.80 34.56
C SER A 634 -2.99 5.88 33.36
N PRO A 635 -2.93 4.55 33.53
CA PRO A 635 -2.51 3.65 32.46
C PRO A 635 -3.36 3.74 31.19
N GLN A 636 -4.66 4.04 31.28
CA GLN A 636 -5.48 4.17 30.05
C GLN A 636 -4.97 5.27 29.12
N SER A 637 -4.50 6.40 29.66
CA SER A 637 -3.98 7.50 28.84
C SER A 637 -2.56 7.24 28.36
N VAL A 638 -1.72 6.64 29.21
CA VAL A 638 -0.32 6.33 28.90
C VAL A 638 -0.22 5.25 27.82
N LEU A 639 -1.01 4.17 27.92
CA LEU A 639 -0.98 3.07 26.96
C LEU A 639 -1.49 3.47 25.57
N ALA A 640 -2.38 4.47 25.50
CA ALA A 640 -2.85 5.05 24.24
C ALA A 640 -1.88 6.10 23.66
N ASN A 641 -0.86 6.52 24.41
CA ASN A 641 0.09 7.54 23.98
C ASN A 641 1.07 6.98 22.94
N LYS A 642 1.25 7.70 21.82
CA LYS A 642 2.13 7.28 20.72
C LYS A 642 3.60 7.12 21.13
N ASP A 643 4.08 7.97 22.03
CA ASP A 643 5.47 7.92 22.49
C ASP A 643 5.73 6.65 23.30
N PHE A 644 4.77 6.27 24.17
CA PHE A 644 4.80 4.99 24.89
C PHE A 644 4.81 3.81 23.91
N VAL A 645 3.84 3.75 22.99
CA VAL A 645 3.67 2.64 22.04
C VAL A 645 4.93 2.45 21.17
N SER A 646 5.54 3.55 20.73
CA SER A 646 6.73 3.52 19.86
C SER A 646 7.94 2.84 20.52
N VAL A 647 8.09 2.93 21.84
CA VAL A 647 9.22 2.38 22.59
C VAL A 647 8.89 1.03 23.23
N ALA A 648 7.64 0.87 23.67
CA ALA A 648 7.18 -0.34 24.35
C ALA A 648 7.22 -1.57 23.45
N VAL A 649 7.06 -1.40 22.12
CA VAL A 649 7.07 -2.48 21.11
C VAL A 649 6.22 -3.68 21.58
N ALA A 650 4.95 -3.40 21.86
CA ALA A 650 3.94 -4.37 22.34
C ALA A 650 4.18 -5.02 23.72
N SER A 651 5.22 -4.68 24.49
CA SER A 651 5.44 -5.23 25.84
C SER A 651 4.25 -5.07 26.79
N HIS A 652 3.48 -3.99 26.66
CA HIS A 652 2.26 -3.75 27.45
C HIS A 652 1.13 -4.75 27.20
N ASN A 653 1.16 -5.50 26.10
CA ASN A 653 0.22 -6.60 25.86
C ASN A 653 0.60 -7.86 26.64
N HIS A 654 1.87 -7.94 27.05
CA HIS A 654 2.43 -9.11 27.71
C HIS A 654 2.64 -8.85 29.20
N LEU A 655 2.81 -7.60 29.65
CA LEU A 655 3.00 -7.14 31.04
C LEU A 655 1.71 -6.51 31.63
N PRO A 656 1.11 -7.05 32.71
CA PRO A 656 0.08 -6.36 33.48
C PRO A 656 0.57 -5.01 33.96
N ILE A 657 -0.15 -3.97 33.53
CA ILE A 657 0.10 -2.59 33.93
C ILE A 657 -1.13 -2.12 34.71
N HIS A 658 -0.92 -1.80 35.98
CA HIS A 658 -1.96 -1.38 36.92
C HIS A 658 -1.86 0.11 37.24
N ASP A 659 -3.00 0.70 37.58
CA ASP A 659 -3.06 2.10 38.00
C ASP A 659 -2.61 2.24 39.45
N LEU A 660 -1.69 3.17 39.71
CA LEU A 660 -1.23 3.57 41.02
C LEU A 660 -0.86 5.05 40.99
N HIS A 661 -1.70 5.87 41.60
CA HIS A 661 -1.43 7.30 41.76
C HIS A 661 -0.34 7.54 42.80
N SER A 662 0.49 8.56 42.60
CA SER A 662 1.59 8.91 43.51
C SER A 662 1.12 9.19 44.95
N ASP A 663 -0.09 9.72 45.14
CA ASP A 663 -0.68 9.97 46.47
C ASP A 663 -0.98 8.69 47.27
N ASN A 664 -1.17 7.56 46.57
CA ASN A 664 -1.48 6.27 47.19
C ASN A 664 -0.23 5.39 47.36
N LEU A 665 0.95 5.89 46.97
CA LEU A 665 2.17 5.11 46.93
C LEU A 665 2.52 4.56 48.32
N SER A 666 2.48 5.38 49.37
CA SER A 666 2.82 4.94 50.74
C SER A 666 1.94 3.78 51.26
N ALA A 667 0.63 3.86 51.00
CA ALA A 667 -0.31 2.81 51.39
C ALA A 667 -0.02 1.51 50.63
N PHE A 668 0.23 1.62 49.32
CA PHE A 668 0.58 0.49 48.47
C PHE A 668 1.90 -0.18 48.87
N LEU A 669 2.93 0.60 49.18
CA LEU A 669 4.22 0.07 49.65
C LEU A 669 4.07 -0.69 50.96
N THR A 670 3.31 -0.14 51.91
CA THR A 670 3.01 -0.81 53.18
C THR A 670 2.27 -2.13 52.96
N GLU A 671 1.27 -2.14 52.05
CA GLU A 671 0.53 -3.35 51.69
C GLU A 671 1.45 -4.43 51.09
N LYS A 672 2.31 -4.05 50.14
CA LYS A 672 3.23 -4.99 49.48
C LYS A 672 4.27 -5.55 50.43
N LYS A 673 4.75 -4.76 51.39
CA LYS A 673 5.61 -5.25 52.48
C LYS A 673 4.94 -6.33 53.33
N MET A 674 3.66 -6.15 53.67
CA MET A 674 2.90 -7.20 54.38
C MET A 674 2.73 -8.48 53.54
N GLN A 675 2.78 -8.37 52.21
CA GLN A 675 2.76 -9.51 51.27
C GLN A 675 4.16 -10.13 51.05
N GLY A 676 5.19 -9.64 51.77
CA GLY A 676 6.55 -10.17 51.74
C GLY A 676 7.43 -9.58 50.64
N TYR A 677 7.04 -8.48 50.01
CA TYR A 677 7.91 -7.73 49.11
C TYR A 677 8.90 -6.86 49.88
N THR A 678 10.15 -6.82 49.43
CA THR A 678 11.11 -5.82 49.87
C THR A 678 11.07 -4.62 48.93
N VAL A 679 10.90 -3.42 49.48
CA VAL A 679 10.83 -2.18 48.71
C VAL A 679 12.24 -1.66 48.45
N VAL A 680 12.64 -1.65 47.18
CA VAL A 680 13.97 -1.24 46.72
C VAL A 680 13.85 0.06 45.92
N GLY A 681 14.40 1.16 46.44
CA GLY A 681 14.47 2.42 45.71
C GLY A 681 15.76 2.55 44.92
N VAL A 682 15.67 2.91 43.63
CA VAL A 682 16.83 3.21 42.79
C VAL A 682 17.12 4.71 42.86
N GLU A 683 18.05 5.11 43.73
CA GLU A 683 18.36 6.53 43.97
C GLU A 683 19.79 6.72 44.50
N GLN A 684 20.40 7.86 44.18
CA GLN A 684 21.69 8.30 44.72
C GLN A 684 21.50 8.99 46.06
N THR A 685 21.81 8.31 47.16
CA THR A 685 21.69 8.84 48.52
C THR A 685 22.87 8.39 49.38
N ASP A 686 23.09 9.06 50.50
CA ASP A 686 24.09 8.67 51.51
C ASP A 686 23.80 7.31 52.17
N ARG A 687 22.56 6.81 52.05
CA ARG A 687 22.11 5.50 52.52
C ARG A 687 22.13 4.42 51.45
N SER A 688 22.46 4.76 50.21
CA SER A 688 22.41 3.83 49.09
C SER A 688 23.56 2.82 49.13
N VAL A 689 23.26 1.57 48.82
CA VAL A 689 24.26 0.53 48.59
C VAL A 689 24.63 0.52 47.11
N LEU A 690 25.93 0.46 46.82
CA LEU A 690 26.44 0.41 45.45
C LEU A 690 26.03 -0.89 44.75
N LEU A 691 25.34 -0.76 43.62
CA LEU A 691 24.96 -1.89 42.77
C LEU A 691 26.20 -2.67 42.32
N GLY A 692 26.16 -4.00 42.48
CA GLY A 692 27.28 -4.89 42.16
C GLY A 692 28.33 -5.02 43.26
N SER A 693 28.21 -4.30 44.38
CA SER A 693 29.04 -4.55 45.57
C SER A 693 28.59 -5.83 46.30
N GLU A 694 29.48 -6.43 47.10
CA GLU A 694 29.15 -7.61 47.93
C GLU A 694 27.98 -7.38 48.90
N GLN A 695 27.75 -6.11 49.27
CA GLN A 695 26.69 -5.70 50.18
C GLN A 695 25.34 -5.54 49.47
N CYS A 696 25.31 -5.49 48.14
CA CYS A 696 24.08 -5.33 47.35
C CYS A 696 23.47 -6.69 46.98
N LYS A 697 22.70 -7.27 47.91
CA LYS A 697 21.89 -8.47 47.65
C LYS A 697 20.44 -8.07 47.44
N LEU A 698 19.98 -8.07 46.19
CA LEU A 698 18.59 -7.77 45.85
C LEU A 698 17.73 -8.95 46.29
N PRO A 699 16.65 -8.76 47.08
CA PRO A 699 15.79 -9.86 47.50
C PRO A 699 15.02 -10.49 46.34
N GLU A 700 14.67 -11.77 46.42
CA GLU A 700 13.90 -12.46 45.37
C GLU A 700 12.50 -11.83 45.17
N LYS A 701 11.79 -11.50 46.25
CA LYS A 701 10.56 -10.70 46.21
C LYS A 701 10.88 -9.21 46.27
N THR A 702 11.07 -8.58 45.11
CA THR A 702 11.47 -7.17 45.00
C THR A 702 10.34 -6.31 44.43
N LEU A 703 10.09 -5.16 45.06
CA LEU A 703 9.31 -4.06 44.51
C LEU A 703 10.27 -2.91 44.23
N LEU A 704 10.53 -2.64 42.96
CA LEU A 704 11.48 -1.64 42.49
C LEU A 704 10.80 -0.30 42.26
N ILE A 705 11.24 0.75 42.96
CA ILE A 705 10.73 2.12 42.78
C ILE A 705 11.69 2.93 41.93
N MET A 706 11.16 3.50 40.85
CA MET A 706 11.87 4.44 39.98
C MET A 706 11.44 5.89 40.29
N GLY A 707 12.41 6.79 40.40
CA GLY A 707 12.17 8.22 40.68
C GLY A 707 11.86 9.08 39.44
N ARG A 708 11.48 10.33 39.70
CA ARG A 708 11.34 11.39 38.68
C ARG A 708 12.69 11.72 38.06
N GLU A 709 12.70 12.11 36.79
CA GLU A 709 13.94 12.44 36.08
C GLU A 709 14.69 13.64 36.68
N ARG A 710 13.99 14.57 37.33
CA ARG A 710 14.59 15.78 37.91
C ARG A 710 14.65 15.74 39.42
N GLU A 711 13.54 15.38 40.06
CA GLU A 711 13.38 15.42 41.51
C GLU A 711 13.77 14.11 42.21
N GLY A 712 13.97 13.03 41.44
CA GLY A 712 14.28 11.71 41.98
C GLY A 712 13.10 11.09 42.73
N VAL A 713 13.40 10.21 43.68
CA VAL A 713 12.41 9.63 44.60
C VAL A 713 12.14 10.61 45.77
N PRO A 714 10.87 11.00 46.04
CA PRO A 714 10.55 11.91 47.13
C PRO A 714 11.00 11.39 48.51
N ALA A 715 11.39 12.29 49.40
CA ALA A 715 11.93 11.94 50.72
C ALA A 715 11.02 11.04 51.58
N HIS A 716 9.69 11.21 51.50
CA HIS A 716 8.75 10.35 52.22
C HIS A 716 8.78 8.90 51.68
N VAL A 717 8.90 8.73 50.36
CA VAL A 717 9.03 7.40 49.72
C VAL A 717 10.40 6.78 50.03
N LEU A 718 11.48 7.56 50.01
CA LEU A 718 12.81 7.10 50.42
C LEU A 718 12.84 6.59 51.87
N GLY A 719 12.07 7.21 52.76
CA GLY A 719 11.89 6.77 54.14
C GLY A 719 11.19 5.42 54.27
N GLU A 720 10.42 5.03 53.26
CA GLU A 720 9.69 3.77 53.19
C GLU A 720 10.44 2.67 52.43
N CYS A 721 11.54 2.97 51.74
CA CYS A 721 12.37 1.94 51.10
C CYS A 721 13.09 1.10 52.16
N ASP A 722 13.00 -0.23 52.05
CA ASP A 722 13.77 -1.17 52.88
C ASP A 722 15.25 -1.18 52.46
N MET A 723 15.51 -0.94 51.18
CA MET A 723 16.85 -0.84 50.61
C MET A 723 16.89 0.30 49.58
N LEU A 724 18.00 1.05 49.57
CA LEU A 724 18.30 2.03 48.54
C LEU A 724 19.51 1.57 47.76
N VAL A 725 19.44 1.65 46.44
CA VAL A 725 20.47 1.14 45.54
C VAL A 725 20.90 2.25 44.60
N GLU A 726 22.21 2.46 44.51
CA GLU A 726 22.79 3.43 43.57
C GLU A 726 23.69 2.73 42.54
N ILE A 727 23.63 3.19 41.29
CA ILE A 727 24.49 2.69 40.23
C ILE A 727 25.82 3.49 40.28
N PRO A 728 26.98 2.83 40.38
CA PRO A 728 28.27 3.53 40.38
C PRO A 728 28.51 4.25 39.04
N GLN A 729 28.89 5.52 39.10
CA GLN A 729 29.15 6.36 37.93
C GLN A 729 30.57 6.93 37.95
N LYS A 730 31.20 7.04 36.77
CA LYS A 730 32.56 7.59 36.59
C LYS A 730 32.62 8.87 35.75
N GLY A 731 31.51 9.25 35.11
CA GLY A 731 31.42 10.41 34.23
C GLY A 731 31.07 11.71 34.97
N VAL A 732 31.01 12.81 34.22
CA VAL A 732 30.64 14.14 34.76
C VAL A 732 29.12 14.39 34.75
N THR A 733 28.37 13.64 33.93
CA THR A 733 26.90 13.71 33.88
C THR A 733 26.32 13.27 35.22
N ARG A 734 25.34 14.04 35.72
CA ARG A 734 24.81 13.89 37.08
C ARG A 734 24.10 12.56 37.34
N SER A 735 23.34 12.06 36.37
CA SER A 735 22.54 10.85 36.52
C SER A 735 22.29 10.17 35.17
N MET A 736 21.93 8.89 35.23
CA MET A 736 21.47 8.13 34.05
C MET A 736 19.99 8.42 33.78
N ASN A 737 19.57 8.21 32.53
CA ASN A 737 18.14 8.19 32.20
C ASN A 737 17.42 7.04 32.95
N VAL A 738 16.19 7.28 33.42
CA VAL A 738 15.44 6.37 34.31
C VAL A 738 15.23 4.96 33.74
N GLN A 739 14.88 4.80 32.46
CA GLN A 739 14.74 3.45 31.85
C GLN A 739 16.10 2.75 31.72
N THR A 740 17.19 3.50 31.54
CA THR A 740 18.54 2.91 31.51
C THR A 740 18.94 2.44 32.90
N ALA A 741 18.69 3.26 33.94
CA ALA A 741 18.94 2.87 35.33
C ALA A 741 18.14 1.63 35.73
N ALA A 742 16.85 1.58 35.38
CA ALA A 742 16.02 0.40 35.59
C ALA A 742 16.62 -0.83 34.90
N GLY A 743 17.05 -0.70 33.63
CA GLY A 743 17.68 -1.82 32.91
C GLY A 743 18.93 -2.38 33.58
N VAL A 744 19.78 -1.52 34.16
CA VAL A 744 20.99 -1.97 34.88
C VAL A 744 20.62 -2.71 36.17
N VAL A 745 19.67 -2.19 36.95
CA VAL A 745 19.25 -2.82 38.22
C VAL A 745 18.47 -4.11 37.98
N LEU A 746 17.58 -4.12 36.99
CA LEU A 746 16.81 -5.31 36.61
C LEU A 746 17.71 -6.41 36.04
N PHE A 747 18.73 -6.05 35.27
CA PHE A 747 19.76 -7.00 34.85
C PHE A 747 20.50 -7.61 36.04
N GLU A 748 20.88 -6.80 37.03
CA GLU A 748 21.54 -7.30 38.23
C GLU A 748 20.61 -8.21 39.05
N TYR A 749 19.32 -7.86 39.18
CA TYR A 749 18.31 -8.73 39.80
C TYR A 749 18.23 -10.08 39.07
N ALA A 750 18.10 -10.05 37.74
CA ALA A 750 18.06 -11.26 36.93
C ALA A 750 19.35 -12.08 37.07
N ARG A 751 20.52 -11.44 37.10
CA ARG A 751 21.80 -12.11 37.33
C ARG A 751 21.87 -12.80 38.70
N GLN A 752 21.24 -12.22 39.72
CA GLN A 752 21.22 -12.80 41.07
C GLN A 752 20.21 -13.96 41.21
N HIS A 753 19.10 -13.96 40.45
CA HIS A 753 17.96 -14.86 40.69
C HIS A 753 17.53 -15.75 39.51
N GLN A 754 17.82 -15.36 38.26
CA GLN A 754 17.24 -15.99 37.05
C GLN A 754 18.22 -16.86 36.26
N GLY A 755 19.50 -16.91 36.63
CA GLY A 755 20.51 -17.88 36.17
C GLY A 755 20.52 -18.20 34.68
#